data_AF-A0A1P8YQB4-F1
#
_entry.id   AF-A0A1P8YQB4-F1
#
_cell.length_a   1.000
_cell.length_b   1.000
_cell.length_c   1.000
_cell.angle_alpha   90.00
_cell.angle_beta   90.00
_cell.angle_gamma   90.00
#
_symmetry.space_group_name_H-M   'P 1'
#
loop_
_entity.id
_entity.type
_entity.pdbx_description
1 polymer ?
#
loop_
_entity_poly.entity_id
_entity_poly.type
_entity_poly.pdbx_seq_one_letter_code
_entity_poly.pdbx_strand_id
1 'polypeptide(L)'
;MRSDRRDLRGPFDVIGDIHGCLGELETLLGALGYTVRRDEQGRAVDALPPAGRTAVFVGDYVDRGPDSPGVLRLVMGMAAAGHALALPGNHENKLVKALRGHKVSATHGLDRTLEQLASESEEFRRAVADFCDGLVAHLVLDDGRLVVAHAGLKEEYHNRASGRVRSFALYGETTGETDEFGLPVRYPWAEDYRGDAMVLYGHTPVPDVRWLNNTACLDTGCVFGGALTAMRYPEREVVSVPADREWYPPAKPLHMPEPDPQALDIEDILRVGGVDTALRGRITIRPENAAGALEVMSRWAVAPQWLHYLPPTMAPCATSSRPGLLEHPAEAFAEYRKAGVSEVICEEKHMGSRAIVMVCRDASTAAARFGVADGLSGMVHTRTGRRMFDEEQTERLVTLVAEAVGAAGLWEELGTDWMLLDAELLPWSAKSEGLLRSQYAAVGAAARADLAARRSVLEASATRGLDVGDLLERVNSRADDVARYTDAYRRYVWPTDGLDGVRVAPFQVLATEGTGHSDRDHGWHLAIADRLVAAAPTLFTTTRRVVVDTGSPESEAAGIAWWDELTGAGGEGMVVKPLANGAQGGARRVQPGIKVRGREYLRLIYGPHYTEKENLERLRSRNLGHKQSMALREYALGMEAVDRLVKADPLWRIHQAVFAVLALESEAVDPRL
;
A
#
# COMPACT_ATOMS: atom_id res chain seq x y z
N MET A 1 20.76 -17.88 -30.49
CA MET A 1 20.20 -16.59 -30.06
C MET A 1 21.03 -16.01 -28.91
N ARG A 2 20.88 -14.71 -28.59
CA ARG A 2 21.40 -14.10 -27.35
C ARG A 2 20.26 -13.94 -26.35
N SER A 3 20.50 -14.17 -25.07
CA SER A 3 19.51 -13.97 -24.00
C SER A 3 19.18 -12.49 -23.77
N ASP A 4 20.13 -11.59 -24.03
CA ASP A 4 19.88 -10.14 -23.99
C ASP A 4 19.16 -9.71 -25.27
N ARG A 5 17.89 -9.36 -25.13
CA ARG A 5 16.97 -8.87 -26.17
C ARG A 5 16.24 -7.61 -25.71
N ARG A 6 16.93 -6.77 -24.93
CA ARG A 6 16.39 -5.51 -24.40
C ARG A 6 15.93 -4.54 -25.49
N ASP A 7 16.40 -4.73 -26.72
CA ASP A 7 15.96 -4.03 -27.93
C ASP A 7 14.48 -4.30 -28.29
N LEU A 8 13.92 -5.43 -27.86
CA LEU A 8 12.53 -5.78 -28.10
C LEU A 8 11.64 -5.27 -26.97
N ARG A 9 10.76 -4.31 -27.27
CA ARG A 9 9.89 -3.64 -26.28
C ARG A 9 8.47 -4.20 -26.15
N GLY A 10 8.11 -5.17 -27.00
CA GLY A 10 6.77 -5.75 -27.02
C GLY A 10 5.74 -4.84 -27.70
N PRO A 11 4.44 -5.00 -27.41
CA PRO A 11 3.85 -5.88 -26.39
C PRO A 11 4.05 -7.40 -26.61
N PHE A 12 4.00 -8.19 -25.54
CA PHE A 12 4.24 -9.64 -25.57
C PHE A 12 3.08 -10.44 -24.97
N ASP A 13 2.80 -11.62 -25.53
CA ASP A 13 1.91 -12.63 -24.92
C ASP A 13 2.76 -13.81 -24.45
N VAL A 14 3.03 -13.89 -23.14
CA VAL A 14 3.88 -14.95 -22.57
C VAL A 14 3.01 -16.14 -22.21
N ILE A 15 3.26 -17.31 -22.81
CA ILE A 15 2.44 -18.52 -22.72
C ILE A 15 3.17 -19.56 -21.87
N GLY A 16 2.47 -20.13 -20.88
CA GLY A 16 2.95 -21.15 -19.95
C GLY A 16 3.21 -22.53 -20.57
N ASP A 17 3.42 -23.53 -19.72
CA ASP A 17 3.79 -24.90 -20.11
C ASP A 17 2.65 -25.61 -20.85
N ILE A 18 2.92 -26.10 -22.08
CA ILE A 18 1.90 -26.64 -22.98
C ILE A 18 1.78 -28.16 -22.86
N HIS A 19 2.89 -28.87 -22.71
CA HIS A 19 2.95 -30.33 -22.54
C HIS A 19 2.12 -31.11 -23.59
N GLY A 20 2.26 -30.79 -24.88
CA GLY A 20 1.56 -31.48 -25.96
C GLY A 20 0.04 -31.21 -26.07
N CYS A 21 -0.51 -30.25 -25.33
CA CYS A 21 -1.92 -29.84 -25.36
C CYS A 21 -2.20 -28.88 -26.52
N LEU A 22 -2.13 -29.38 -27.77
CA LEU A 22 -2.29 -28.54 -28.97
C LEU A 22 -3.69 -27.89 -29.05
N GLY A 23 -4.76 -28.61 -28.69
CA GLY A 23 -6.13 -28.08 -28.78
C GLY A 23 -6.35 -26.87 -27.87
N GLU A 24 -5.86 -26.97 -26.64
CA GLU A 24 -5.85 -25.89 -25.67
C GLU A 24 -4.98 -24.72 -26.15
N LEU A 25 -3.82 -24.98 -26.76
CA LEU A 25 -2.98 -23.94 -27.35
C LEU A 25 -3.68 -23.19 -28.48
N GLU A 26 -4.34 -23.89 -29.41
CA GLU A 26 -5.10 -23.24 -30.49
C GLU A 26 -6.25 -22.39 -29.92
N THR A 27 -6.92 -22.88 -28.88
CA THR A 27 -8.01 -22.17 -28.20
C THR A 27 -7.52 -20.92 -27.49
N LEU A 28 -6.40 -21.02 -26.77
CA LEU A 28 -5.76 -19.88 -26.09
C LEU A 28 -5.29 -18.83 -27.09
N LEU A 29 -4.64 -19.25 -28.18
CA LEU A 29 -4.23 -18.36 -29.26
C LEU A 29 -5.45 -17.63 -29.86
N GLY A 30 -6.56 -18.34 -30.07
CA GLY A 30 -7.82 -17.73 -30.49
C GLY A 30 -8.36 -16.68 -29.51
N ALA A 31 -8.35 -16.98 -28.21
CA ALA A 31 -8.76 -16.04 -27.15
C ALA A 31 -7.86 -14.79 -27.08
N LEU A 32 -6.56 -14.96 -27.37
CA LEU A 32 -5.60 -13.87 -27.47
C LEU A 32 -5.71 -13.08 -28.80
N GLY A 33 -6.54 -13.54 -29.75
CA GLY A 33 -6.78 -12.89 -31.04
C GLY A 33 -5.84 -13.31 -32.17
N TYR A 34 -5.09 -14.40 -32.00
CA TYR A 34 -4.20 -14.94 -33.03
C TYR A 34 -5.00 -15.68 -34.11
N THR A 35 -4.54 -15.61 -35.35
CA THR A 35 -5.11 -16.39 -36.46
C THR A 35 -4.20 -17.57 -36.80
N VAL A 36 -4.61 -18.78 -36.42
CA VAL A 36 -3.87 -20.01 -36.73
C VAL A 36 -3.86 -20.28 -38.23
N ARG A 37 -2.66 -20.45 -38.79
CA ARG A 37 -2.43 -20.88 -40.17
C ARG A 37 -2.16 -22.36 -40.21
N ARG A 38 -2.77 -23.02 -41.20
CA ARG A 38 -2.67 -24.46 -41.40
C ARG A 38 -1.99 -24.77 -42.73
N ASP A 39 -1.27 -25.89 -42.78
CA ASP A 39 -0.73 -26.42 -44.02
C ASP A 39 -1.79 -27.13 -44.87
N GLU A 40 -1.37 -27.68 -46.02
CA GLU A 40 -2.25 -28.41 -46.93
C GLU A 40 -2.87 -29.67 -46.30
N GLN A 41 -2.28 -30.18 -45.22
CA GLN A 41 -2.78 -31.33 -44.46
C GLN A 41 -3.68 -30.90 -43.28
N GLY A 42 -3.97 -29.61 -43.14
CA GLY A 42 -4.80 -29.05 -42.07
C GLY A 42 -4.09 -28.94 -40.72
N ARG A 43 -2.77 -29.15 -40.66
CA ARG A 43 -2.00 -29.07 -39.40
C ARG A 43 -1.65 -27.63 -39.11
N ALA A 44 -1.73 -27.22 -37.84
CA ALA A 44 -1.29 -25.89 -37.43
C ALA A 44 0.24 -25.78 -37.61
N VAL A 45 0.67 -24.75 -38.35
CA VAL A 45 2.08 -24.52 -38.69
C VAL A 45 2.56 -23.12 -38.34
N ASP A 46 1.66 -22.17 -38.12
CA ASP A 46 1.98 -20.79 -37.74
C ASP A 46 0.73 -20.18 -37.10
N ALA A 47 0.86 -19.08 -36.36
CA ALA A 47 -0.26 -18.27 -35.90
C ALA A 47 0.11 -16.80 -35.99
N LEU A 48 -0.69 -16.04 -36.76
CA LEU A 48 -0.45 -14.61 -36.95
C LEU A 48 -0.91 -13.85 -35.70
N PRO A 49 -0.02 -13.08 -35.05
CA PRO A 49 -0.39 -12.31 -33.86
C PRO A 49 -1.28 -11.12 -34.20
N PRO A 50 -2.09 -10.64 -33.24
CA PRO A 50 -2.68 -9.31 -33.30
C PRO A 50 -1.61 -8.24 -33.56
N ALA A 51 -2.01 -7.14 -34.21
CA ALA A 51 -1.07 -6.10 -34.62
C ALA A 51 -0.20 -5.61 -33.45
N GLY A 52 1.13 -5.71 -33.63
CA GLY A 52 2.13 -5.25 -32.66
C GLY A 52 2.49 -6.23 -31.55
N ARG A 53 1.82 -7.38 -31.42
CA ARG A 53 2.12 -8.38 -30.38
C ARG A 53 3.09 -9.45 -30.86
N THR A 54 3.80 -10.07 -29.94
CA THR A 54 4.68 -11.23 -30.19
C THR A 54 4.48 -12.26 -29.10
N ALA A 55 4.29 -13.54 -29.47
CA ALA A 55 4.16 -14.61 -28.50
C ALA A 55 5.53 -14.95 -27.88
N VAL A 56 5.57 -15.33 -26.61
CA VAL A 56 6.77 -15.83 -25.94
C VAL A 56 6.43 -17.12 -25.21
N PHE A 57 6.99 -18.24 -25.65
CA PHE A 57 6.74 -19.54 -25.05
C PHE A 57 7.79 -19.88 -24.00
N VAL A 58 7.37 -20.18 -22.76
CA VAL A 58 8.28 -20.35 -21.61
C VAL A 58 9.07 -21.66 -21.60
N GLY A 59 8.56 -22.71 -22.21
CA GLY A 59 9.18 -24.04 -22.26
C GLY A 59 8.17 -25.17 -22.18
N ASP A 60 8.66 -26.40 -22.06
CA ASP A 60 7.88 -27.63 -21.89
C ASP A 60 6.70 -27.76 -22.87
N TYR A 61 7.06 -27.79 -24.15
CA TYR A 61 6.17 -27.99 -25.30
C TYR A 61 5.73 -29.45 -25.44
N VAL A 62 6.58 -30.37 -24.97
CA VAL A 62 6.45 -31.81 -25.18
C VAL A 62 6.16 -32.56 -23.89
N ASP A 63 5.98 -33.87 -24.05
CA ASP A 63 5.74 -34.87 -23.00
C ASP A 63 4.34 -34.77 -22.38
N ARG A 64 3.83 -35.93 -21.95
CA ARG A 64 2.54 -36.15 -21.28
C ARG A 64 1.31 -36.02 -22.17
N GLY A 65 1.09 -34.88 -22.82
CA GLY A 65 -0.16 -34.60 -23.54
C GLY A 65 -0.34 -35.32 -24.88
N PRO A 66 -1.47 -35.06 -25.56
CA PRO A 66 -1.93 -35.86 -26.68
C PRO A 66 -1.18 -35.62 -28.00
N ASP A 67 -0.57 -34.44 -28.22
CA ASP A 67 0.00 -34.05 -29.51
C ASP A 67 1.26 -33.16 -29.39
N SER A 68 2.38 -33.74 -28.94
CA SER A 68 3.67 -33.04 -28.89
C SER A 68 4.20 -32.61 -30.28
N PRO A 69 4.12 -33.44 -31.35
CA PRO A 69 4.56 -33.04 -32.70
C PRO A 69 3.80 -31.84 -33.25
N GLY A 70 2.48 -31.77 -33.02
CA GLY A 70 1.65 -30.65 -33.45
C GLY A 70 2.00 -29.34 -32.73
N VAL A 71 2.22 -29.37 -31.41
CA VAL A 71 2.71 -28.20 -30.65
C VAL A 71 4.06 -27.73 -31.19
N LEU A 72 5.02 -28.65 -31.37
CA LEU A 72 6.34 -28.32 -31.90
C LEU A 72 6.23 -27.70 -33.30
N ARG A 73 5.39 -28.25 -34.18
CA ARG A 73 5.18 -27.74 -35.53
C ARG A 73 4.69 -26.29 -35.54
N LEU A 74 3.69 -25.99 -34.70
CA LEU A 74 3.14 -24.65 -34.55
C LEU A 74 4.17 -23.67 -33.97
N VAL A 75 4.81 -24.01 -32.85
CA VAL A 75 5.79 -23.15 -32.18
C VAL A 75 7.01 -22.89 -33.07
N MET A 76 7.54 -23.93 -33.73
CA MET A 76 8.67 -23.80 -34.65
C MET A 76 8.34 -22.87 -35.81
N GLY A 77 7.15 -22.99 -36.41
CA GLY A 77 6.79 -22.13 -37.53
C GLY A 77 6.48 -20.69 -37.11
N MET A 78 5.86 -20.47 -35.94
CA MET A 78 5.72 -19.11 -35.37
C MET A 78 7.09 -18.47 -35.12
N ALA A 79 8.04 -19.22 -34.57
CA ALA A 79 9.40 -18.73 -34.33
C ALA A 79 10.14 -18.42 -35.64
N ALA A 80 10.01 -19.29 -36.66
CA ALA A 80 10.63 -19.08 -37.97
C ALA A 80 10.03 -17.87 -38.72
N ALA A 81 8.74 -17.61 -38.54
CA ALA A 81 8.04 -16.45 -39.11
C ALA A 81 8.29 -15.14 -38.35
N GLY A 82 8.96 -15.20 -37.19
CA GLY A 82 9.18 -14.04 -36.32
C GLY A 82 7.94 -13.61 -35.52
N HIS A 83 6.92 -14.45 -35.46
CA HIS A 83 5.69 -14.24 -34.69
C HIS A 83 5.84 -14.64 -33.22
N ALA A 84 6.85 -15.45 -32.89
CA ALA A 84 7.12 -15.88 -31.53
C ALA A 84 8.61 -15.89 -31.16
N LEU A 85 8.87 -15.77 -29.87
CA LEU A 85 10.11 -16.16 -29.20
C LEU A 85 9.86 -17.45 -28.42
N ALA A 86 10.87 -18.32 -28.34
CA ALA A 86 10.76 -19.61 -27.69
C ALA A 86 11.95 -19.86 -26.77
N LEU A 87 11.68 -20.48 -25.62
CA LEU A 87 12.63 -20.88 -24.60
C LEU A 87 12.55 -22.41 -24.39
N PRO A 88 13.67 -23.10 -24.13
CA PRO A 88 13.61 -24.53 -23.83
C PRO A 88 13.15 -24.71 -22.38
N GLY A 89 12.34 -25.73 -22.13
CA GLY A 89 12.13 -26.28 -20.80
C GLY A 89 13.04 -27.48 -20.51
N ASN A 90 12.87 -28.07 -19.32
CA ASN A 90 13.62 -29.27 -18.96
C ASN A 90 13.21 -30.48 -19.82
N HIS A 91 11.99 -30.50 -20.35
CA HIS A 91 11.52 -31.56 -21.22
C HIS A 91 12.18 -31.49 -22.61
N GLU A 92 12.28 -30.31 -23.24
CA GLU A 92 13.01 -30.15 -24.51
C GLU A 92 14.49 -30.53 -24.37
N ASN A 93 15.12 -30.15 -23.26
CA ASN A 93 16.53 -30.50 -23.02
C ASN A 93 16.74 -32.02 -22.88
N LYS A 94 15.74 -32.75 -22.38
CA LYS A 94 15.75 -34.22 -22.29
C LYS A 94 15.46 -34.86 -23.65
N LEU A 95 14.52 -34.31 -24.41
CA LEU A 95 14.19 -34.76 -25.77
C LEU A 95 15.39 -34.64 -26.72
N VAL A 96 16.11 -33.52 -26.71
CA VAL A 96 17.31 -33.31 -27.54
C VAL A 96 18.37 -34.40 -27.27
N LYS A 97 18.60 -34.75 -26.00
CA LYS A 97 19.52 -35.84 -25.63
C LYS A 97 19.08 -37.18 -26.22
N ALA A 98 17.78 -37.49 -26.14
CA ALA A 98 17.20 -38.72 -26.69
C ALA A 98 17.37 -38.79 -28.22
N LEU A 99 17.00 -37.72 -28.94
CA LEU A 99 17.10 -37.64 -30.40
C LEU A 99 18.56 -37.70 -30.90
N ARG A 100 19.52 -37.28 -30.08
CA ARG A 100 20.97 -37.42 -30.34
C ARG A 100 21.56 -38.76 -29.92
N GLY A 101 20.73 -39.73 -29.55
CA GLY A 101 21.16 -41.09 -29.21
C GLY A 101 21.79 -41.27 -27.83
N HIS A 102 21.65 -40.28 -26.93
CA HIS A 102 22.09 -40.45 -25.55
C HIS A 102 21.09 -41.35 -24.80
N LYS A 103 21.61 -42.21 -23.91
CA LYS A 103 20.76 -42.98 -23.01
C LYS A 103 20.11 -42.05 -21.98
N VAL A 104 18.80 -41.88 -22.08
CA VAL A 104 17.97 -41.14 -21.11
C VAL A 104 16.86 -42.04 -20.57
N SER A 105 16.43 -41.79 -19.33
CA SER A 105 15.28 -42.48 -18.76
C SER A 105 13.99 -41.93 -19.37
N ALA A 106 13.20 -42.78 -20.03
CA ALA A 106 11.92 -42.41 -20.64
C ALA A 106 10.80 -42.27 -19.59
N THR A 107 10.97 -41.33 -18.68
CA THR A 107 10.04 -40.99 -17.60
C THR A 107 9.41 -39.62 -17.80
N HIS A 108 8.30 -39.36 -17.11
CA HIS A 108 7.55 -38.09 -17.12
C HIS A 108 6.96 -37.73 -18.50
N GLY A 109 6.60 -38.72 -19.31
CA GLY A 109 5.90 -38.55 -20.59
C GLY A 109 6.80 -38.54 -21.84
N LEU A 110 8.12 -38.67 -21.69
CA LEU A 110 9.07 -38.69 -22.81
C LEU A 110 8.88 -39.91 -23.73
N ASP A 111 8.51 -41.06 -23.16
CA ASP A 111 8.14 -42.27 -23.91
C ASP A 111 7.03 -41.98 -24.94
N ARG A 112 5.98 -41.27 -24.51
CA ARG A 112 4.86 -40.88 -25.37
C ARG A 112 5.30 -39.93 -26.49
N THR A 113 6.13 -38.93 -26.18
CA THR A 113 6.67 -38.01 -27.20
C THR A 113 7.52 -38.75 -28.24
N LEU A 114 8.36 -39.69 -27.80
CA LEU A 114 9.20 -40.47 -28.72
C LEU A 114 8.37 -41.39 -29.61
N GLU A 115 7.29 -41.98 -29.08
CA GLU A 115 6.33 -42.76 -29.87
C GLU A 115 5.61 -41.88 -30.91
N GLN A 116 5.09 -40.72 -30.50
CA GLN A 116 4.47 -39.74 -31.40
C GLN A 116 5.43 -39.33 -32.53
N LEU A 117 6.67 -38.97 -32.19
CA LEU A 117 7.70 -38.56 -33.16
C LEU A 117 8.19 -39.70 -34.06
N ALA A 118 8.03 -40.97 -33.67
CA ALA A 118 8.40 -42.11 -34.53
C ALA A 118 7.51 -42.21 -35.78
N SER A 119 6.32 -41.60 -35.75
CA SER A 119 5.41 -41.52 -36.89
C SER A 119 5.70 -40.33 -37.83
N GLU A 120 6.59 -39.43 -37.44
CA GLU A 120 6.97 -38.24 -38.20
C GLU A 120 8.19 -38.50 -39.10
N SER A 121 8.40 -37.63 -40.10
CA SER A 121 9.53 -37.77 -41.01
C SER A 121 10.87 -37.51 -40.33
N GLU A 122 11.94 -38.14 -40.81
CA GLU A 122 13.29 -37.93 -40.29
C GLU A 122 13.74 -36.46 -40.41
N GLU A 123 13.28 -35.75 -41.45
CA GLU A 123 13.51 -34.32 -41.61
C GLU A 123 12.87 -33.50 -40.49
N PHE A 124 11.62 -33.82 -40.12
CA PHE A 124 10.94 -33.14 -39.02
C PHE A 124 11.62 -33.43 -37.68
N ARG A 125 11.98 -34.69 -37.42
CA ARG A 125 12.70 -35.09 -36.19
C ARG A 125 14.03 -34.36 -36.04
N ARG A 126 14.78 -34.17 -37.14
CA ARG A 126 16.02 -33.37 -37.15
C ARG A 126 15.72 -31.90 -36.89
N ALA A 127 14.71 -31.33 -37.55
CA ALA A 127 14.31 -29.95 -37.34
C ALA A 127 13.91 -29.66 -35.89
N VAL A 128 13.20 -30.59 -35.24
CA VAL A 128 12.86 -30.52 -33.81
C VAL A 128 14.12 -30.52 -32.94
N ALA A 129 15.05 -31.45 -33.20
CA ALA A 129 16.29 -31.53 -32.44
C ALA A 129 17.14 -30.25 -32.56
N ASP A 130 17.26 -29.72 -33.77
CA ASP A 130 18.03 -28.50 -34.05
C ASP A 130 17.36 -27.26 -33.47
N PHE A 131 16.02 -27.16 -33.57
CA PHE A 131 15.25 -26.08 -32.97
C PHE A 131 15.44 -26.04 -31.45
N CYS A 132 15.13 -27.14 -30.76
CA CYS A 132 15.21 -27.21 -29.29
C CYS A 132 16.63 -27.00 -28.76
N ASP A 133 17.66 -27.50 -29.46
CA ASP A 133 19.06 -27.28 -29.07
C ASP A 133 19.50 -25.82 -29.26
N GLY A 134 18.94 -25.13 -30.26
CA GLY A 134 19.24 -23.74 -30.58
C GLY A 134 18.61 -22.70 -29.64
N LEU A 135 17.68 -23.10 -28.76
CA LEU A 135 16.96 -22.20 -27.86
C LEU A 135 17.86 -21.67 -26.72
N VAL A 136 17.63 -20.41 -26.35
CA VAL A 136 18.32 -19.73 -25.23
C VAL A 136 17.59 -19.97 -23.92
N ALA A 137 18.32 -20.10 -22.82
CA ALA A 137 17.73 -20.52 -21.54
C ALA A 137 16.77 -19.49 -20.93
N HIS A 138 16.93 -18.21 -21.27
CA HIS A 138 16.11 -17.11 -20.80
C HIS A 138 16.22 -15.92 -21.77
N LEU A 139 15.25 -15.01 -21.68
CA LEU A 139 15.20 -13.74 -22.41
C LEU A 139 15.10 -12.57 -21.42
N VAL A 140 15.87 -11.52 -21.68
CA VAL A 140 15.73 -10.20 -21.05
C VAL A 140 15.21 -9.24 -22.11
N LEU A 141 14.03 -8.69 -21.89
CA LEU A 141 13.23 -7.91 -22.83
C LEU A 141 12.93 -6.52 -22.26
N ASP A 142 12.44 -5.65 -23.15
CA ASP A 142 11.92 -4.31 -22.85
C ASP A 142 12.83 -3.48 -21.92
N ASP A 143 14.03 -3.16 -22.40
CA ASP A 143 15.04 -2.39 -21.67
C ASP A 143 15.45 -3.00 -20.30
N GLY A 144 15.12 -4.28 -20.07
CA GLY A 144 15.39 -5.02 -18.82
C GLY A 144 14.20 -5.12 -17.88
N ARG A 145 13.01 -4.64 -18.29
CA ARG A 145 11.80 -4.65 -17.48
C ARG A 145 11.05 -5.98 -17.49
N LEU A 146 11.33 -6.86 -18.45
CA LEU A 146 10.73 -8.19 -18.54
C LEU A 146 11.81 -9.26 -18.67
N VAL A 147 11.70 -10.31 -17.87
CA VAL A 147 12.52 -11.51 -17.94
C VAL A 147 11.63 -12.73 -18.07
N VAL A 148 11.94 -13.58 -19.03
CA VAL A 148 11.20 -14.83 -19.26
C VAL A 148 12.18 -16.00 -19.21
N ALA A 149 11.85 -17.01 -18.40
CA ALA A 149 12.65 -18.23 -18.20
C ALA A 149 11.73 -19.38 -17.81
N HIS A 150 12.07 -20.63 -18.16
CA HIS A 150 11.21 -21.80 -17.89
C HIS A 150 10.93 -22.00 -16.39
N ALA A 151 11.95 -22.23 -15.57
CA ALA A 151 11.84 -22.41 -14.13
C ALA A 151 12.02 -21.11 -13.33
N GLY A 152 12.06 -19.97 -14.02
CA GLY A 152 12.32 -18.66 -13.45
C GLY A 152 13.80 -18.29 -13.32
N LEU A 153 14.09 -17.08 -12.84
CA LEU A 153 15.45 -16.55 -12.82
C LEU A 153 15.68 -15.44 -11.77
N LYS A 154 16.66 -15.66 -10.88
CA LYS A 154 17.14 -14.65 -9.92
C LYS A 154 17.73 -13.42 -10.62
N GLU A 155 17.59 -12.25 -10.01
CA GLU A 155 18.06 -10.97 -10.57
C GLU A 155 19.55 -10.98 -10.94
N GLU A 156 20.40 -11.56 -10.09
CA GLU A 156 21.84 -11.67 -10.35
C GLU A 156 22.20 -12.45 -11.63
N TYR A 157 21.25 -13.20 -12.21
CA TYR A 157 21.44 -14.01 -13.40
C TYR A 157 20.88 -13.40 -14.69
N HIS A 158 20.08 -12.33 -14.62
CA HIS A 158 19.38 -11.77 -15.78
C HIS A 158 20.32 -11.50 -16.97
N ASN A 159 21.49 -10.91 -16.73
CA ASN A 159 22.45 -10.57 -17.78
C ASN A 159 23.66 -11.52 -17.86
N ARG A 160 23.54 -12.76 -17.36
CA ARG A 160 24.64 -13.73 -17.32
C ARG A 160 24.32 -14.94 -18.19
N ALA A 161 25.30 -15.41 -18.95
CA ALA A 161 25.21 -16.67 -19.70
C ALA A 161 26.29 -17.63 -19.18
N SER A 162 25.89 -18.60 -18.36
CA SER A 162 26.76 -19.66 -17.86
C SER A 162 26.01 -20.99 -17.74
N GLY A 163 26.72 -22.10 -17.65
CA GLY A 163 26.10 -23.41 -17.41
C GLY A 163 25.25 -23.45 -16.15
N ARG A 164 25.65 -22.74 -15.09
CA ARG A 164 24.88 -22.59 -13.85
C ARG A 164 23.57 -21.82 -14.08
N VAL A 165 23.62 -20.73 -14.83
CA VAL A 165 22.42 -19.93 -15.17
C VAL A 165 21.45 -20.75 -16.01
N ARG A 166 21.95 -21.45 -17.03
CA ARG A 166 21.12 -22.35 -17.85
C ARG A 166 20.51 -23.47 -17.02
N SER A 167 21.26 -24.04 -16.07
CA SER A 167 20.71 -25.06 -15.17
C SER A 167 19.60 -24.50 -14.30
N PHE A 168 19.78 -23.31 -13.71
CA PHE A 168 18.75 -22.67 -12.90
C PHE A 168 17.50 -22.38 -13.72
N ALA A 169 17.65 -21.77 -14.89
CA ALA A 169 16.53 -21.41 -15.76
C ALA A 169 15.72 -22.62 -16.26
N LEU A 170 16.31 -23.82 -16.32
CA LEU A 170 15.63 -25.04 -16.77
C LEU A 170 15.06 -25.89 -15.64
N TYR A 171 15.72 -25.92 -14.47
CA TYR A 171 15.44 -26.90 -13.41
C TYR A 171 15.10 -26.27 -12.05
N GLY A 172 15.35 -24.97 -11.88
CA GLY A 172 15.40 -24.32 -10.58
C GLY A 172 16.62 -24.74 -9.75
N GLU A 173 16.61 -24.39 -8.46
CA GLU A 173 17.64 -24.79 -7.49
C GLU A 173 17.03 -25.76 -6.48
N THR A 174 17.60 -26.96 -6.38
CA THR A 174 17.10 -28.02 -5.49
C THR A 174 17.83 -28.02 -4.15
N THR A 175 17.13 -28.37 -3.06
CA THR A 175 17.72 -28.53 -1.72
C THR A 175 18.58 -29.80 -1.61
N GLY A 176 18.40 -30.74 -2.54
CA GLY A 176 19.00 -32.08 -2.51
C GLY A 176 18.10 -33.14 -1.87
N GLU A 177 16.95 -32.73 -1.32
CA GLU A 177 15.94 -33.62 -0.75
C GLU A 177 14.85 -33.97 -1.77
N THR A 178 14.14 -35.06 -1.52
CA THR A 178 12.95 -35.46 -2.29
C THR A 178 11.73 -35.43 -1.37
N ASP A 179 10.61 -34.92 -1.87
CA ASP A 179 9.34 -34.90 -1.15
C ASP A 179 8.70 -36.30 -1.04
N GLU A 180 7.54 -36.38 -0.37
CA GLU A 180 6.77 -37.63 -0.20
C GLU A 180 6.27 -38.23 -1.52
N PHE A 181 6.26 -37.44 -2.61
CA PHE A 181 5.88 -37.84 -3.96
C PHE A 181 7.11 -38.23 -4.82
N GLY A 182 8.32 -38.21 -4.24
CA GLY A 182 9.57 -38.56 -4.92
C GLY A 182 10.09 -37.47 -5.87
N LEU A 183 9.59 -36.24 -5.76
CA LEU A 183 10.01 -35.09 -6.56
C LEU A 183 11.08 -34.27 -5.81
N PRO A 184 12.05 -33.65 -6.52
CA PRO A 184 13.05 -32.81 -5.87
C PRO A 184 12.43 -31.59 -5.19
N VAL A 185 12.76 -31.38 -3.92
CA VAL A 185 12.41 -30.16 -3.18
C VAL A 185 13.29 -29.02 -3.68
N ARG A 186 12.68 -27.86 -3.94
CA ARG A 186 13.34 -26.68 -4.52
C ARG A 186 13.31 -25.51 -3.55
N TYR A 187 14.34 -24.67 -3.61
CA TYR A 187 14.34 -23.39 -2.91
C TYR A 187 13.33 -22.44 -3.56
N PRO A 188 12.48 -21.75 -2.76
CA PRO A 188 11.43 -20.89 -3.28
C PRO A 188 11.98 -19.52 -3.71
N TRP A 189 12.83 -19.50 -4.74
CA TRP A 189 13.55 -18.29 -5.16
C TRP A 189 12.65 -17.08 -5.46
N ALA A 190 11.40 -17.31 -5.86
CA ALA A 190 10.40 -16.27 -6.12
C ALA A 190 9.99 -15.53 -4.83
N GLU A 191 9.96 -16.21 -3.69
CA GLU A 191 9.73 -15.60 -2.36
C GLU A 191 10.87 -14.65 -1.97
N ASP A 192 12.09 -14.94 -2.44
CA ASP A 192 13.30 -14.15 -2.17
C ASP A 192 13.59 -13.09 -3.25
N TYR A 193 12.87 -13.09 -4.37
CA TYR A 193 13.16 -12.21 -5.50
C TYR A 193 12.83 -10.75 -5.15
N ARG A 194 13.75 -9.81 -5.40
CA ARG A 194 13.59 -8.38 -5.08
C ARG A 194 13.93 -7.45 -6.25
N GLY A 195 14.11 -8.00 -7.45
CA GLY A 195 14.49 -7.25 -8.64
C GLY A 195 13.35 -6.46 -9.27
N ASP A 196 13.69 -5.41 -10.02
CA ASP A 196 12.71 -4.52 -10.64
C ASP A 196 12.06 -5.11 -11.90
N ALA A 197 12.69 -6.09 -12.54
CA ALA A 197 12.15 -6.74 -13.72
C ALA A 197 10.97 -7.65 -13.35
N MET A 198 9.94 -7.65 -14.19
CA MET A 198 8.87 -8.64 -14.15
C MET A 198 9.44 -10.00 -14.60
N VAL A 199 9.29 -11.06 -13.78
CA VAL A 199 9.77 -12.40 -14.15
C VAL A 199 8.60 -13.34 -14.41
N LEU A 200 8.44 -13.79 -15.65
CA LEU A 200 7.39 -14.73 -16.05
C LEU A 200 8.00 -16.10 -16.34
N TYR A 201 7.41 -17.15 -15.76
CA TYR A 201 7.97 -18.51 -15.78
C TYR A 201 6.88 -19.59 -15.67
N GLY A 202 7.25 -20.86 -15.80
CA GLY A 202 6.40 -22.05 -15.66
C GLY A 202 7.04 -23.11 -14.76
N HIS A 203 7.19 -24.35 -15.25
CA HIS A 203 7.89 -25.49 -14.65
C HIS A 203 7.24 -26.20 -13.46
N THR A 204 6.64 -25.45 -12.52
CA THR A 204 5.97 -26.02 -11.33
C THR A 204 4.49 -25.63 -11.35
N PRO A 205 3.58 -26.60 -11.58
CA PRO A 205 2.17 -26.31 -11.70
C PRO A 205 1.60 -25.65 -10.45
N VAL A 206 0.88 -24.54 -10.62
CA VAL A 206 0.11 -23.83 -9.59
C VAL A 206 -1.38 -23.82 -9.98
N PRO A 207 -2.32 -23.75 -9.02
CA PRO A 207 -3.75 -23.75 -9.35
C PRO A 207 -4.18 -22.48 -10.10
N ASP A 208 -3.65 -21.32 -9.70
CA ASP A 208 -3.96 -20.02 -10.28
C ASP A 208 -2.68 -19.19 -10.44
N VAL A 209 -2.66 -18.30 -11.43
CA VAL A 209 -1.56 -17.33 -11.58
C VAL A 209 -1.63 -16.32 -10.43
N ARG A 210 -0.58 -16.28 -9.62
CA ARG A 210 -0.43 -15.32 -8.52
C ARG A 210 0.85 -14.52 -8.69
N TRP A 211 0.77 -13.24 -8.32
CA TRP A 211 1.93 -12.37 -8.28
C TRP A 211 2.65 -12.53 -6.95
N LEU A 212 3.92 -12.93 -7.02
CA LEU A 212 4.81 -13.01 -5.87
C LEU A 212 6.07 -12.19 -6.19
N ASN A 213 6.27 -11.09 -5.47
CA ASN A 213 7.43 -10.22 -5.61
C ASN A 213 7.75 -9.80 -7.06
N ASN A 214 6.74 -9.43 -7.86
CA ASN A 214 6.91 -9.09 -9.29
C ASN A 214 7.31 -10.29 -10.19
N THR A 215 7.07 -11.50 -9.72
CA THR A 215 7.20 -12.74 -10.49
C THR A 215 5.84 -13.43 -10.59
N ALA A 216 5.60 -14.20 -11.65
CA ALA A 216 4.38 -14.99 -11.82
C ALA A 216 4.66 -16.31 -12.55
N CYS A 217 4.17 -17.41 -11.97
CA CYS A 217 4.15 -18.73 -12.62
C CYS A 217 2.91 -18.84 -13.52
N LEU A 218 3.11 -19.25 -14.77
CA LEU A 218 2.11 -19.42 -15.83
C LEU A 218 1.80 -20.89 -16.11
N ASP A 219 2.51 -21.82 -15.46
CA ASP A 219 2.15 -23.24 -15.49
C ASP A 219 0.96 -23.46 -14.55
N THR A 220 -0.24 -23.42 -15.11
CA THR A 220 -1.49 -23.71 -14.41
C THR A 220 -1.95 -25.16 -14.59
N GLY A 221 -1.01 -26.07 -14.92
CA GLY A 221 -1.26 -27.49 -14.97
C GLY A 221 -2.22 -27.94 -16.09
N CYS A 222 -2.16 -27.33 -17.27
CA CYS A 222 -3.03 -27.66 -18.41
C CYS A 222 -3.16 -29.17 -18.67
N VAL A 223 -2.02 -29.87 -18.78
CA VAL A 223 -2.01 -31.31 -19.06
C VAL A 223 -2.63 -32.17 -17.95
N PHE A 224 -2.70 -31.62 -16.74
CA PHE A 224 -3.24 -32.25 -15.54
C PHE A 224 -4.71 -31.89 -15.29
N GLY A 225 -5.40 -31.26 -16.25
CA GLY A 225 -6.80 -30.87 -16.13
C GLY A 225 -7.03 -29.47 -15.52
N GLY A 226 -5.98 -28.66 -15.37
CA GLY A 226 -6.07 -27.25 -14.99
C GLY A 226 -6.42 -26.36 -16.18
N ALA A 227 -5.61 -25.33 -16.44
CA ALA A 227 -5.79 -24.43 -17.58
C ALA A 227 -4.47 -24.21 -18.33
N LEU A 228 -4.54 -23.84 -19.61
CA LEU A 228 -3.41 -23.24 -20.33
C LEU A 228 -3.52 -21.72 -20.21
N THR A 229 -2.45 -21.08 -19.72
CA THR A 229 -2.49 -19.66 -19.36
C THR A 229 -1.44 -18.84 -20.09
N ALA A 230 -1.83 -17.62 -20.45
CA ALA A 230 -0.96 -16.58 -20.97
C ALA A 230 -1.04 -15.30 -20.14
N MET A 231 0.05 -14.54 -20.13
CA MET A 231 0.15 -13.21 -19.54
C MET A 231 0.42 -12.18 -20.64
N ARG A 232 -0.44 -11.16 -20.73
CA ARG A 232 -0.26 -10.03 -21.65
C ARG A 232 0.62 -8.97 -21.00
N TYR A 233 1.75 -8.68 -21.64
CA TYR A 233 2.69 -7.65 -21.23
C TYR A 233 2.60 -6.44 -22.16
N PRO A 234 2.56 -5.19 -21.63
CA PRO A 234 2.77 -4.81 -20.22
C PRO A 234 1.51 -4.80 -19.34
N GLU A 235 0.36 -5.20 -19.87
CA GLU A 235 -0.95 -5.00 -19.25
C GLU A 235 -1.17 -5.78 -17.94
N ARG A 236 -0.39 -6.86 -17.71
CA ARG A 236 -0.58 -7.84 -16.62
C ARG A 236 -1.95 -8.54 -16.66
N GLU A 237 -2.58 -8.57 -17.83
CA GLU A 237 -3.84 -9.28 -18.06
C GLU A 237 -3.55 -10.79 -18.19
N VAL A 238 -4.22 -11.60 -17.37
CA VAL A 238 -4.15 -13.06 -17.44
C VAL A 238 -5.28 -13.57 -18.32
N VAL A 239 -4.92 -14.36 -19.33
CA VAL A 239 -5.88 -15.05 -20.22
C VAL A 239 -5.66 -16.55 -20.09
N SER A 240 -6.69 -17.27 -19.68
CA SER A 240 -6.62 -18.72 -19.45
C SER A 240 -7.74 -19.45 -20.16
N VAL A 241 -7.44 -20.64 -20.67
CA VAL A 241 -8.44 -21.57 -21.23
C VAL A 241 -8.40 -22.87 -20.45
N PRO A 242 -9.54 -23.39 -19.96
CA PRO A 242 -9.57 -24.64 -19.22
C PRO A 242 -9.12 -25.80 -20.12
N ALA A 243 -8.46 -26.78 -19.54
CA ALA A 243 -8.12 -28.01 -20.25
C ALA A 243 -9.39 -28.79 -20.62
N ASP A 244 -9.39 -29.41 -21.81
CA ASP A 244 -10.56 -30.18 -22.28
C ASP A 244 -10.82 -31.39 -21.37
N ARG A 245 -9.75 -31.96 -20.82
CA ARG A 245 -9.76 -33.09 -19.88
C ARG A 245 -8.40 -33.20 -19.19
N GLU A 246 -8.32 -34.04 -18.16
CA GLU A 246 -7.05 -34.53 -17.65
C GLU A 246 -6.39 -35.46 -18.69
N TRP A 247 -5.32 -35.00 -19.32
CA TRP A 247 -4.56 -35.77 -20.32
C TRP A 247 -3.52 -36.70 -19.70
N TYR A 248 -3.03 -36.32 -18.52
CA TYR A 248 -2.05 -37.06 -17.74
C TYR A 248 -2.33 -36.85 -16.24
N PRO A 249 -2.31 -37.91 -15.41
CA PRO A 249 -2.59 -37.76 -13.99
C PRO A 249 -1.44 -37.05 -13.25
N PRO A 250 -1.73 -36.06 -12.39
CA PRO A 250 -0.68 -35.35 -11.66
C PRO A 250 -0.07 -36.22 -10.56
N ALA A 251 1.25 -36.14 -10.39
CA ALA A 251 1.96 -36.84 -9.30
C ALA A 251 1.68 -36.20 -7.92
N LYS A 252 1.45 -34.88 -7.90
CA LYS A 252 1.06 -34.09 -6.73
C LYS A 252 -0.29 -33.43 -7.03
N PRO A 253 -1.29 -33.47 -6.13
CA PRO A 253 -2.55 -32.77 -6.35
C PRO A 253 -2.32 -31.28 -6.66
N LEU A 254 -2.97 -30.76 -7.71
CA LEU A 254 -2.86 -29.36 -8.11
C LEU A 254 -3.39 -28.39 -7.04
N HIS A 255 -4.34 -28.85 -6.23
CA HIS A 255 -4.86 -28.12 -5.08
C HIS A 255 -4.22 -28.64 -3.80
N MET A 256 -3.16 -27.96 -3.35
CA MET A 256 -2.69 -28.04 -1.98
C MET A 256 -2.83 -26.67 -1.32
N PRO A 257 -3.25 -26.57 -0.05
CA PRO A 257 -3.20 -25.30 0.67
C PRO A 257 -1.73 -24.92 0.88
N GLU A 258 -1.28 -23.88 0.17
CA GLU A 258 0.06 -23.32 0.33
C GLU A 258 0.10 -22.21 1.40
N PRO A 259 1.28 -21.94 2.00
CA PRO A 259 1.46 -20.86 2.97
C PRO A 259 1.15 -19.49 2.35
N ASP A 260 0.72 -18.54 3.19
CA ASP A 260 0.32 -17.18 2.80
C ASP A 260 1.51 -16.40 2.16
N PRO A 261 1.48 -16.09 0.85
CA PRO A 261 2.52 -15.32 0.16
C PRO A 261 2.63 -13.87 0.64
N GLN A 262 1.71 -13.43 1.51
CA GLN A 262 1.70 -12.12 2.15
C GLN A 262 2.38 -12.13 3.53
N ALA A 263 2.98 -13.25 3.94
CA ALA A 263 3.82 -13.31 5.12
C ALA A 263 5.05 -12.39 4.94
N LEU A 264 5.07 -11.29 5.71
CA LEU A 264 6.19 -10.36 5.72
C LEU A 264 7.42 -11.01 6.35
N ASP A 265 8.53 -11.05 5.62
CA ASP A 265 9.83 -11.29 6.23
C ASP A 265 10.32 -10.02 6.93
N ILE A 266 10.65 -10.16 8.20
CA ILE A 266 11.23 -9.12 9.03
C ILE A 266 12.55 -8.56 8.46
N GLU A 267 13.32 -9.39 7.74
CA GLU A 267 14.56 -8.96 7.10
C GLU A 267 14.30 -7.96 5.95
N ASP A 268 13.17 -8.04 5.25
CA ASP A 268 12.80 -7.10 4.17
C ASP A 268 12.59 -5.68 4.68
N ILE A 269 12.22 -5.55 5.95
CA ILE A 269 11.96 -4.29 6.63
C ILE A 269 13.26 -3.74 7.25
N LEU A 270 14.10 -4.62 7.81
CA LEU A 270 15.31 -4.23 8.56
C LEU A 270 16.56 -4.02 7.69
N ARG A 271 16.71 -4.72 6.55
CA ARG A 271 17.94 -4.66 5.74
C ARG A 271 18.15 -3.35 4.99
N VAL A 272 17.10 -2.57 4.73
CA VAL A 272 17.19 -1.49 3.72
C VAL A 272 17.86 -0.22 4.25
N GLY A 273 18.04 -0.06 5.57
CA GLY A 273 18.71 1.13 6.13
C GLY A 273 18.07 2.47 5.72
N GLY A 274 16.85 2.44 5.20
CA GLY A 274 16.09 3.59 4.69
C GLY A 274 15.19 3.24 3.51
N VAL A 275 14.25 4.15 3.20
CA VAL A 275 13.28 4.02 2.12
C VAL A 275 13.47 5.15 1.13
N ASP A 276 13.58 4.83 -0.15
CA ASP A 276 13.61 5.82 -1.23
C ASP A 276 12.20 6.36 -1.48
N THR A 277 12.05 7.68 -1.46
CA THR A 277 10.77 8.38 -1.66
C THR A 277 10.85 9.37 -2.81
N ALA A 278 9.77 9.50 -3.58
CA ALA A 278 9.70 10.51 -4.65
C ALA A 278 9.86 11.95 -4.13
N LEU A 279 9.31 12.26 -2.95
CA LEU A 279 9.27 13.63 -2.41
C LEU A 279 10.59 14.07 -1.75
N ARG A 280 11.34 13.16 -1.13
CA ARG A 280 12.53 13.51 -0.33
C ARG A 280 13.78 12.66 -0.60
N GLY A 281 13.73 11.75 -1.58
CA GLY A 281 14.80 10.77 -1.79
C GLY A 281 14.87 9.78 -0.64
N ARG A 282 16.06 9.25 -0.37
CA ARG A 282 16.28 8.25 0.69
C ARG A 282 16.06 8.82 2.08
N ILE A 283 15.16 8.22 2.84
CA ILE A 283 14.93 8.51 4.27
C ILE A 283 15.50 7.36 5.08
N THR A 284 16.59 7.61 5.80
CA THR A 284 17.26 6.64 6.67
C THR A 284 16.46 6.38 7.95
N ILE A 285 16.35 5.11 8.32
CA ILE A 285 15.75 4.65 9.58
C ILE A 285 16.87 4.11 10.47
N ARG A 286 16.90 4.55 11.72
CA ARG A 286 17.89 4.05 12.68
C ARG A 286 17.47 2.68 13.23
N PRO A 287 18.38 1.73 13.44
CA PRO A 287 18.04 0.39 13.94
C PRO A 287 17.23 0.39 15.24
N GLU A 288 17.53 1.30 16.17
CA GLU A 288 16.82 1.43 17.44
C GLU A 288 15.33 1.77 17.28
N ASN A 289 15.01 2.61 16.28
CA ASN A 289 13.65 3.03 15.99
C ASN A 289 12.86 1.92 15.27
N ALA A 290 13.54 1.15 14.43
CA ALA A 290 12.96 0.00 13.75
C ALA A 290 12.50 -1.08 14.76
N ALA A 291 13.31 -1.36 15.79
CA ALA A 291 12.92 -2.32 16.83
C ALA A 291 11.63 -1.92 17.57
N GLY A 292 11.45 -0.63 17.87
CA GLY A 292 10.23 -0.12 18.50
C GLY A 292 8.99 -0.23 17.59
N ALA A 293 9.13 0.09 16.31
CA ALA A 293 8.05 -0.06 15.33
C ALA A 293 7.62 -1.52 15.18
N LEU A 294 8.58 -2.45 15.19
CA LEU A 294 8.31 -3.88 15.08
C LEU A 294 7.48 -4.41 16.26
N GLU A 295 7.78 -3.99 17.48
CA GLU A 295 7.03 -4.41 18.66
C GLU A 295 5.57 -3.95 18.58
N VAL A 296 5.34 -2.71 18.14
CA VAL A 296 3.99 -2.17 17.96
C VAL A 296 3.24 -2.89 16.85
N MET A 297 3.89 -3.13 15.70
CA MET A 297 3.25 -3.72 14.53
C MET A 297 2.93 -5.21 14.72
N SER A 298 3.89 -5.99 15.22
CA SER A 298 3.74 -7.45 15.38
C SER A 298 2.68 -7.86 16.42
N ARG A 299 2.44 -7.02 17.42
CA ARG A 299 1.53 -7.36 18.54
C ARG A 299 0.16 -6.72 18.45
N TRP A 300 0.06 -5.53 17.86
CA TRP A 300 -1.12 -4.67 18.04
C TRP A 300 -1.70 -4.09 16.76
N ALA A 301 -1.02 -4.23 15.61
CA ALA A 301 -1.53 -3.70 14.35
C ALA A 301 -2.66 -4.58 13.78
N VAL A 302 -3.43 -3.99 12.87
CA VAL A 302 -4.34 -4.74 11.99
C VAL A 302 -3.55 -5.70 11.11
N ALA A 303 -4.26 -6.62 10.46
CA ALA A 303 -3.63 -7.53 9.50
C ALA A 303 -2.82 -6.73 8.47
N PRO A 304 -1.59 -7.17 8.13
CA PRO A 304 -0.72 -6.52 7.14
C PRO A 304 -1.46 -6.05 5.87
N GLN A 305 -2.39 -6.86 5.39
CA GLN A 305 -3.23 -6.63 4.21
C GLN A 305 -4.13 -5.40 4.28
N TRP A 306 -4.37 -4.86 5.48
CA TRP A 306 -5.16 -3.64 5.66
C TRP A 306 -4.28 -2.40 5.87
N LEU A 307 -3.00 -2.58 6.21
CA LEU A 307 -2.12 -1.51 6.67
C LEU A 307 -1.31 -0.92 5.51
N HIS A 308 -1.97 -0.18 4.63
CA HIS A 308 -1.34 0.39 3.43
C HIS A 308 -0.83 1.83 3.58
N TYR A 309 -1.17 2.51 4.67
CA TYR A 309 -0.78 3.90 4.92
C TYR A 309 -0.72 4.17 6.42
N LEU A 310 0.20 5.04 6.84
CA LEU A 310 0.15 5.67 8.15
C LEU A 310 0.28 7.19 8.01
N PRO A 311 -0.56 7.97 8.71
CA PRO A 311 -0.54 9.42 8.61
C PRO A 311 0.69 10.00 9.30
N PRO A 312 1.22 11.13 8.79
CA PRO A 312 2.35 11.80 9.42
C PRO A 312 1.95 12.51 10.70
N THR A 313 2.95 12.78 11.52
CA THR A 313 2.90 13.76 12.59
C THR A 313 2.71 15.17 12.01
N MET A 314 2.26 16.10 12.86
CA MET A 314 2.03 17.48 12.47
C MET A 314 2.75 18.44 13.41
N ALA A 315 3.45 19.43 12.86
CA ALA A 315 4.14 20.45 13.61
C ALA A 315 3.23 21.67 13.89
N PRO A 316 3.35 22.32 15.05
CA PRO A 316 2.66 23.57 15.31
C PRO A 316 3.38 24.75 14.65
N CYS A 317 2.71 25.89 14.57
CA CYS A 317 3.34 27.15 14.14
C CYS A 317 4.42 27.61 15.14
N ALA A 318 5.28 28.54 14.68
CA ALA A 318 6.15 29.33 15.53
C ALA A 318 5.39 29.93 16.74
N THR A 319 6.11 30.12 17.85
CA THR A 319 5.53 30.71 19.05
C THR A 319 5.19 32.17 18.83
N SER A 320 3.99 32.57 19.25
CA SER A 320 3.53 33.95 19.09
C SER A 320 4.18 34.89 20.10
N SER A 321 4.51 36.11 19.65
CA SER A 321 4.92 37.22 20.51
C SER A 321 3.72 37.95 21.13
N ARG A 322 2.49 37.70 20.63
CA ARG A 322 1.26 38.39 21.07
C ARG A 322 0.95 38.08 22.54
N PRO A 323 0.51 39.07 23.34
CA PRO A 323 0.19 38.86 24.76
C PRO A 323 -0.86 37.75 24.97
N GLY A 324 -0.59 36.84 25.91
CA GLY A 324 -1.54 35.80 26.31
C GLY A 324 -1.72 34.65 25.31
N LEU A 325 -1.00 34.64 24.19
CA LEU A 325 -1.07 33.61 23.15
C LEU A 325 0.28 32.90 22.99
N LEU A 326 0.22 31.58 22.83
CA LEU A 326 1.37 30.75 22.48
C LEU A 326 1.40 30.43 20.98
N GLU A 327 0.23 30.23 20.37
CA GLU A 327 0.03 29.95 18.95
C GLU A 327 -0.96 30.96 18.39
N HIS A 328 -0.74 31.41 17.16
CA HIS A 328 -1.61 32.38 16.50
C HIS A 328 -1.52 32.23 14.96
N PRO A 329 -2.60 32.50 14.20
CA PRO A 329 -2.64 32.25 12.75
C PRO A 329 -1.56 32.95 11.92
N ALA A 330 -1.22 34.20 12.29
CA ALA A 330 -0.27 35.03 11.54
C ALA A 330 1.11 34.38 11.38
N GLU A 331 1.51 33.57 12.35
CA GLU A 331 2.77 32.85 12.40
C GLU A 331 2.79 31.74 11.34
N ALA A 332 1.70 30.99 11.20
CA ALA A 332 1.55 29.99 10.15
C ALA A 332 1.49 30.63 8.75
N PHE A 333 0.75 31.74 8.58
CA PHE A 333 0.68 32.45 7.29
C PHE A 333 2.04 33.03 6.90
N ALA A 334 2.78 33.61 7.85
CA ALA A 334 4.14 34.09 7.62
C ALA A 334 5.11 32.97 7.23
N GLU A 335 5.00 31.79 7.84
CA GLU A 335 5.79 30.60 7.47
C GLU A 335 5.52 30.16 6.02
N TYR A 336 4.25 30.07 5.62
CA TYR A 336 3.88 29.71 4.24
C TYR A 336 4.29 30.76 3.22
N ARG A 337 4.09 32.05 3.52
CA ARG A 337 4.54 33.17 2.68
C ARG A 337 6.06 33.13 2.47
N LYS A 338 6.83 32.88 3.53
CA LYS A 338 8.29 32.73 3.45
C LYS A 338 8.70 31.52 2.60
N ALA A 339 7.88 30.48 2.56
CA ALA A 339 8.08 29.31 1.73
C ALA A 339 7.58 29.47 0.28
N GLY A 340 7.05 30.65 -0.09
CA GLY A 340 6.56 30.97 -1.43
C GLY A 340 5.13 30.49 -1.72
N VAL A 341 4.36 30.12 -0.70
CA VAL A 341 2.96 29.70 -0.85
C VAL A 341 2.04 30.91 -0.70
N SER A 342 1.39 31.31 -1.80
CA SER A 342 0.48 32.47 -1.83
C SER A 342 -0.90 32.15 -1.27
N GLU A 343 -1.42 30.94 -1.50
CA GLU A 343 -2.77 30.56 -1.06
C GLU A 343 -2.70 29.36 -0.11
N VAL A 344 -3.36 29.51 1.03
CA VAL A 344 -3.53 28.46 2.03
C VAL A 344 -5.01 28.24 2.31
N ILE A 345 -5.34 27.04 2.77
CA ILE A 345 -6.66 26.70 3.29
C ILE A 345 -6.54 26.40 4.78
N CYS A 346 -7.37 27.06 5.56
CA CYS A 346 -7.52 26.83 6.98
C CYS A 346 -8.68 25.88 7.17
N GLU A 347 -8.42 24.70 7.72
CA GLU A 347 -9.43 23.70 8.04
C GLU A 347 -9.64 23.63 9.55
N GLU A 348 -10.88 23.44 9.99
CA GLU A 348 -11.18 23.15 11.39
C GLU A 348 -10.40 21.93 11.86
N LYS A 349 -9.63 22.12 12.94
CA LYS A 349 -8.95 21.01 13.58
C LYS A 349 -9.96 20.31 14.50
N HIS A 350 -10.58 19.26 13.98
CA HIS A 350 -11.46 18.40 14.76
C HIS A 350 -10.69 17.76 15.92
N MET A 351 -11.29 17.76 17.11
CA MET A 351 -10.70 17.16 18.30
C MET A 351 -11.24 15.75 18.50
N GLY A 352 -10.53 14.77 17.92
CA GLY A 352 -10.94 13.38 17.92
C GLY A 352 -9.76 12.43 17.98
N SER A 353 -9.85 11.33 17.22
CA SER A 353 -8.74 10.42 16.95
C SER A 353 -8.57 10.28 15.44
N ARG A 354 -7.37 10.55 14.93
CA ARG A 354 -6.99 10.29 13.54
C ARG A 354 -7.32 8.85 13.16
N ALA A 355 -8.11 8.68 12.11
CA ALA A 355 -8.61 7.41 11.61
C ALA A 355 -8.37 7.31 10.11
N ILE A 356 -7.72 6.22 9.71
CA ILE A 356 -7.58 5.85 8.30
C ILE A 356 -8.70 4.88 7.97
N VAL A 357 -9.53 5.23 7.00
CA VAL A 357 -10.70 4.46 6.60
C VAL A 357 -10.46 3.89 5.21
N MET A 358 -10.19 2.59 5.15
CA MET A 358 -10.19 1.83 3.91
C MET A 358 -11.56 1.21 3.73
N VAL A 359 -12.24 1.55 2.64
CA VAL A 359 -13.57 1.06 2.33
C VAL A 359 -13.56 0.43 0.95
N CYS A 360 -14.04 -0.80 0.85
CA CYS A 360 -14.33 -1.45 -0.42
C CYS A 360 -15.84 -1.49 -0.62
N ARG A 361 -16.27 -1.65 -1.87
CA ARG A 361 -17.68 -1.79 -2.23
C ARG A 361 -18.32 -3.00 -1.53
N ASP A 362 -17.56 -4.08 -1.38
CA ASP A 362 -17.94 -5.30 -0.69
C ASP A 362 -16.72 -6.13 -0.28
N ALA A 363 -16.94 -7.21 0.49
CA ALA A 363 -15.88 -8.12 0.93
C ALA A 363 -15.19 -8.87 -0.22
N SER A 364 -15.87 -9.06 -1.36
CA SER A 364 -15.26 -9.74 -2.52
C SER A 364 -14.21 -8.85 -3.19
N THR A 365 -14.48 -7.55 -3.27
CA THR A 365 -13.54 -6.54 -3.72
C THR A 365 -12.33 -6.49 -2.79
N ALA A 366 -12.57 -6.52 -1.47
CA ALA A 366 -11.49 -6.52 -0.50
C ALA A 366 -10.56 -7.75 -0.67
N ALA A 367 -11.15 -8.95 -0.76
CA ALA A 367 -10.39 -10.18 -0.96
C ALA A 367 -9.60 -10.16 -2.29
N ALA A 368 -10.22 -9.72 -3.38
CA ALA A 368 -9.56 -9.68 -4.69
C ALA A 368 -8.43 -8.65 -4.76
N ARG A 369 -8.62 -7.46 -4.18
CA ARG A 369 -7.67 -6.34 -4.31
C ARG A 369 -6.56 -6.33 -3.26
N PHE A 370 -6.87 -6.76 -2.05
CA PHE A 370 -5.97 -6.68 -0.89
C PHE A 370 -5.56 -8.07 -0.36
N GLY A 371 -6.18 -9.15 -0.85
CA GLY A 371 -5.89 -10.52 -0.42
C GLY A 371 -6.30 -10.80 1.02
N VAL A 372 -7.28 -10.07 1.54
CA VAL A 372 -7.82 -10.29 2.89
C VAL A 372 -8.72 -11.52 2.92
N ALA A 373 -8.63 -12.30 4.00
CA ALA A 373 -9.41 -13.53 4.20
C ALA A 373 -10.34 -13.47 5.43
N ASP A 374 -10.44 -12.31 6.08
CA ASP A 374 -11.25 -12.09 7.28
C ASP A 374 -12.73 -11.80 6.98
N GLY A 375 -13.09 -11.68 5.71
CA GLY A 375 -14.47 -11.43 5.27
C GLY A 375 -14.96 -9.99 5.46
N LEU A 376 -14.08 -9.07 5.84
CA LEU A 376 -14.42 -7.66 6.01
C LEU A 376 -14.44 -6.93 4.66
N SER A 377 -15.35 -5.95 4.52
CA SER A 377 -15.41 -5.06 3.36
C SER A 377 -14.52 -3.82 3.51
N GLY A 378 -13.83 -3.65 4.64
CA GLY A 378 -12.93 -2.53 4.88
C GLY A 378 -12.26 -2.57 6.26
N MET A 379 -11.45 -1.55 6.55
CA MET A 379 -10.75 -1.39 7.81
C MET A 379 -10.71 0.06 8.28
N VAL A 380 -10.86 0.26 9.60
CA VAL A 380 -10.60 1.55 10.26
C VAL A 380 -9.49 1.40 11.29
N HIS A 381 -8.35 2.04 11.04
CA HIS A 381 -7.18 1.93 11.91
C HIS A 381 -6.64 3.30 12.37
N THR A 382 -5.93 3.30 13.49
CA THR A 382 -5.32 4.49 14.09
C THR A 382 -4.03 4.90 13.37
N ARG A 383 -3.47 6.05 13.77
CA ARG A 383 -2.13 6.52 13.37
C ARG A 383 -0.97 5.56 13.70
N THR A 384 -1.20 4.53 14.52
CA THR A 384 -0.21 3.49 14.85
C THR A 384 -0.58 2.12 14.27
N GLY A 385 -1.53 2.08 13.34
CA GLY A 385 -1.95 0.88 12.62
C GLY A 385 -2.82 -0.06 13.45
N ARG A 386 -3.33 0.37 14.61
CA ARG A 386 -4.17 -0.44 15.48
C ARG A 386 -5.63 -0.36 15.04
N ARG A 387 -6.38 -1.45 15.18
CA ARG A 387 -7.82 -1.45 14.92
C ARG A 387 -8.52 -0.43 15.82
N MET A 388 -9.42 0.37 15.26
CA MET A 388 -10.12 1.41 16.02
C MET A 388 -11.26 0.82 16.87
N PHE A 389 -12.03 -0.09 16.29
CA PHE A 389 -13.18 -0.77 16.90
C PHE A 389 -13.00 -2.30 16.91
N ASP A 390 -13.94 -3.05 17.48
CA ASP A 390 -13.99 -4.50 17.28
C ASP A 390 -14.42 -4.86 15.85
N GLU A 391 -14.43 -6.15 15.51
CA GLU A 391 -14.71 -6.63 14.15
C GLU A 391 -16.12 -6.27 13.66
N GLU A 392 -17.13 -6.50 14.50
CA GLU A 392 -18.54 -6.21 14.19
C GLU A 392 -18.78 -4.72 13.96
N GLN A 393 -18.25 -3.88 14.85
CA GLN A 393 -18.33 -2.43 14.71
C GLN A 393 -17.52 -1.91 13.53
N THR A 394 -16.37 -2.53 13.22
CA THR A 394 -15.58 -2.18 12.04
C THR A 394 -16.40 -2.43 10.77
N GLU A 395 -16.95 -3.64 10.60
CA GLU A 395 -17.73 -4.00 9.42
C GLU A 395 -18.96 -3.10 9.25
N ARG A 396 -19.69 -2.86 10.36
CA ARG A 396 -20.85 -1.96 10.35
C ARG A 396 -20.47 -0.55 9.92
N LEU A 397 -19.36 0.00 10.44
CA LEU A 397 -18.91 1.34 10.08
C LEU A 397 -18.51 1.43 8.61
N VAL A 398 -17.69 0.49 8.11
CA VAL A 398 -17.24 0.53 6.71
C VAL A 398 -18.37 0.27 5.72
N THR A 399 -19.36 -0.55 6.08
CA THR A 399 -20.58 -0.73 5.30
C THR A 399 -21.35 0.59 5.17
N LEU A 400 -21.59 1.30 6.28
CA LEU A 400 -22.27 2.60 6.24
C LEU A 400 -21.48 3.64 5.43
N VAL A 401 -20.15 3.59 5.49
CA VAL A 401 -19.28 4.43 4.65
C VAL A 401 -19.45 4.06 3.17
N ALA A 402 -19.45 2.77 2.83
CA ALA A 402 -19.61 2.29 1.44
C ALA A 402 -20.97 2.69 0.84
N GLU A 403 -22.03 2.58 1.64
CA GLU A 403 -23.38 3.05 1.27
C GLU A 403 -23.40 4.56 1.00
N ALA A 404 -22.74 5.36 1.84
CA ALA A 404 -22.64 6.80 1.66
C ALA A 404 -21.80 7.19 0.42
N VAL A 405 -20.71 6.47 0.15
CA VAL A 405 -19.90 6.64 -1.06
C VAL A 405 -20.73 6.34 -2.31
N GLY A 406 -21.55 5.27 -2.29
CA GLY A 406 -22.46 4.92 -3.38
C GLY A 406 -23.59 5.93 -3.55
N ALA A 407 -24.23 6.36 -2.46
CA ALA A 407 -25.26 7.39 -2.51
C ALA A 407 -24.73 8.75 -3.00
N ALA A 408 -23.46 9.04 -2.75
CA ALA A 408 -22.78 10.20 -3.29
C ALA A 408 -22.37 10.04 -4.78
N GLY A 409 -22.49 8.85 -5.38
CA GLY A 409 -22.12 8.57 -6.78
C GLY A 409 -20.61 8.54 -7.02
N LEU A 410 -19.81 8.30 -5.97
CA LEU A 410 -18.35 8.42 -6.03
C LEU A 410 -17.68 7.18 -6.63
N TRP A 411 -18.31 6.00 -6.53
CA TRP A 411 -17.77 4.78 -7.14
C TRP A 411 -17.62 4.92 -8.65
N GLU A 412 -18.66 5.42 -9.31
CA GLU A 412 -18.74 5.59 -10.75
C GLU A 412 -17.92 6.79 -11.23
N GLU A 413 -18.00 7.92 -10.51
CA GLU A 413 -17.25 9.14 -10.86
C GLU A 413 -15.75 8.93 -10.79
N LEU A 414 -15.27 8.22 -9.76
CA LEU A 414 -13.85 7.96 -9.55
C LEU A 414 -13.39 6.64 -10.21
N GLY A 415 -14.31 5.89 -10.83
CA GLY A 415 -14.01 4.64 -11.52
C GLY A 415 -13.37 3.59 -10.60
N THR A 416 -13.93 3.38 -9.41
CA THR A 416 -13.29 2.57 -8.37
C THR A 416 -14.27 1.73 -7.56
N ASP A 417 -13.75 0.64 -7.00
CA ASP A 417 -14.46 -0.22 -6.05
C ASP A 417 -13.88 -0.14 -4.63
N TRP A 418 -12.88 0.72 -4.40
CA TRP A 418 -12.35 0.99 -3.06
C TRP A 418 -11.86 2.43 -2.92
N MET A 419 -11.86 2.94 -1.70
CA MET A 419 -11.32 4.25 -1.35
C MET A 419 -10.50 4.19 -0.08
N LEU A 420 -9.40 4.93 -0.05
CA LEU A 420 -8.60 5.18 1.15
C LEU A 420 -8.80 6.62 1.61
N LEU A 421 -9.43 6.81 2.76
CA LEU A 421 -9.75 8.12 3.33
C LEU A 421 -8.88 8.39 4.56
N ASP A 422 -8.46 9.65 4.70
CA ASP A 422 -7.84 10.17 5.90
C ASP A 422 -8.85 11.08 6.62
N ALA A 423 -9.19 10.71 7.86
CA ALA A 423 -10.29 11.30 8.61
C ALA A 423 -9.95 11.50 10.09
N GLU A 424 -10.76 12.31 10.76
CA GLU A 424 -10.79 12.40 12.21
C GLU A 424 -12.08 11.73 12.72
N LEU A 425 -11.97 10.85 13.71
CA LEU A 425 -13.11 10.20 14.34
C LEU A 425 -13.47 10.88 15.67
N LEU A 426 -14.75 11.21 15.83
CA LEU A 426 -15.32 11.95 16.94
C LEU A 426 -16.36 11.08 17.68
N PRO A 427 -16.56 11.25 19.00
CA PRO A 427 -15.82 12.13 19.91
C PRO A 427 -14.45 11.60 20.27
N TRP A 428 -13.62 12.45 20.87
CA TRP A 428 -12.38 12.02 21.49
C TRP A 428 -12.58 10.92 22.56
N SER A 429 -13.71 10.95 23.27
CA SER A 429 -14.07 9.92 24.27
C SER A 429 -14.27 8.52 23.68
N ALA A 430 -14.64 8.39 22.40
CA ALA A 430 -14.90 7.08 21.78
C ALA A 430 -13.68 6.15 21.84
N LYS A 431 -12.45 6.70 21.85
CA LYS A 431 -11.22 5.91 21.99
C LYS A 431 -10.42 6.20 23.27
N SER A 432 -10.57 7.40 23.85
CA SER A 432 -9.66 7.91 24.88
C SER A 432 -10.28 8.03 26.27
N GLU A 433 -11.37 7.31 26.56
CA GLU A 433 -12.06 7.39 27.86
C GLU A 433 -11.11 7.14 29.05
N GLY A 434 -10.27 6.12 28.98
CA GLY A 434 -9.30 5.81 30.04
C GLY A 434 -8.31 6.95 30.31
N LEU A 435 -7.81 7.61 29.26
CA LEU A 435 -6.91 8.77 29.36
C LEU A 435 -7.64 9.98 29.94
N LEU A 436 -8.84 10.26 29.45
CA LEU A 436 -9.72 11.31 29.96
C LEU A 436 -9.97 11.16 31.47
N ARG A 437 -10.30 9.95 31.91
CA ARG A 437 -10.59 9.67 33.32
C ARG A 437 -9.36 9.78 34.21
N SER A 438 -8.25 9.16 33.80
CA SER A 438 -7.06 9.02 34.63
C SER A 438 -6.14 10.24 34.65
N GLN A 439 -6.10 11.03 33.57
CA GLN A 439 -5.22 12.19 33.46
C GLN A 439 -6.01 13.49 33.55
N TYR A 440 -6.99 13.70 32.67
CA TYR A 440 -7.64 15.01 32.54
C TYR A 440 -8.65 15.29 33.65
N ALA A 441 -9.60 14.38 33.85
CA ALA A 441 -10.61 14.49 34.89
C ALA A 441 -10.00 14.42 36.30
N ALA A 442 -8.95 13.60 36.48
CA ALA A 442 -8.22 13.49 37.73
C ALA A 442 -7.53 14.81 38.12
N VAL A 443 -6.80 15.44 37.19
CA VAL A 443 -6.16 16.75 37.43
C VAL A 443 -7.20 17.81 37.77
N GLY A 444 -8.29 17.89 36.98
CA GLY A 444 -9.36 18.85 37.24
C GLY A 444 -10.03 18.63 38.61
N ALA A 445 -10.32 17.38 38.99
CA ALA A 445 -10.94 17.06 40.26
C ALA A 445 -10.04 17.38 41.47
N ALA A 446 -8.78 16.96 41.42
CA ALA A 446 -7.82 17.20 42.49
C ALA A 446 -7.55 18.70 42.69
N ALA A 447 -7.33 19.44 41.60
CA ALA A 447 -7.06 20.86 41.66
C ALA A 447 -8.26 21.68 42.19
N ARG A 448 -9.50 21.34 41.77
CA ARG A 448 -10.70 22.00 42.31
C ARG A 448 -10.87 21.78 43.81
N ALA A 449 -10.62 20.56 44.29
CA ALA A 449 -10.73 20.24 45.72
C ALA A 449 -9.68 20.99 46.56
N ASP A 450 -8.40 20.99 46.14
CA ASP A 450 -7.32 21.70 46.84
C ASP A 450 -7.55 23.22 46.83
N LEU A 451 -7.84 23.81 45.66
CA LEU A 451 -8.01 25.26 45.55
C LEU A 451 -9.22 25.77 46.31
N ALA A 452 -10.33 25.02 46.35
CA ALA A 452 -11.49 25.36 47.16
C ALA A 452 -11.16 25.38 48.66
N ALA A 453 -10.39 24.41 49.15
CA ALA A 453 -9.97 24.36 50.54
C ALA A 453 -9.02 25.53 50.89
N ARG A 454 -8.03 25.82 50.03
CA ARG A 454 -7.11 26.96 50.21
C ARG A 454 -7.85 28.28 50.22
N ARG A 455 -8.78 28.48 49.27
CA ARG A 455 -9.60 29.68 49.15
C ARG A 455 -10.38 29.93 50.44
N SER A 456 -11.05 28.90 50.96
CA SER A 456 -11.82 28.99 52.21
C SER A 456 -10.96 29.44 53.40
N VAL A 457 -9.75 28.88 53.54
CA VAL A 457 -8.82 29.27 54.63
C VAL A 457 -8.34 30.71 54.46
N LEU A 458 -8.00 31.13 53.24
CA LEU A 458 -7.54 32.49 52.97
C LEU A 458 -8.65 33.53 53.16
N GLU A 459 -9.88 33.25 52.72
CA GLU A 459 -11.05 34.12 52.94
C GLU A 459 -11.35 34.28 54.45
N ALA A 460 -11.29 33.19 55.21
CA ALA A 460 -11.44 33.23 56.66
C ALA A 460 -10.32 34.03 57.35
N SER A 461 -9.10 33.95 56.82
CA SER A 461 -7.92 34.67 57.35
C SER A 461 -8.00 36.17 57.06
N ALA A 462 -8.40 36.54 55.84
CA ALA A 462 -8.66 37.92 55.44
C ALA A 462 -9.77 38.56 56.30
N THR A 463 -10.85 37.83 56.56
CA THR A 463 -11.96 38.29 57.42
C THR A 463 -11.50 38.59 58.86
N ARG A 464 -10.45 37.91 59.33
CA ARG A 464 -9.83 38.16 60.65
C ARG A 464 -8.81 39.31 60.65
N GLY A 465 -8.64 40.00 59.51
CA GLY A 465 -7.72 41.13 59.37
C GLY A 465 -6.26 40.74 59.11
N LEU A 466 -5.98 39.49 58.72
CA LEU A 466 -4.64 39.09 58.30
C LEU A 466 -4.37 39.54 56.85
N ASP A 467 -3.16 40.00 56.57
CA ASP A 467 -2.73 40.41 55.23
C ASP A 467 -2.43 39.18 54.36
N VAL A 468 -3.45 38.73 53.63
CA VAL A 468 -3.39 37.56 52.72
C VAL A 468 -3.94 37.86 51.33
N GLY A 469 -4.08 39.15 50.98
CA GLY A 469 -4.71 39.60 49.74
C GLY A 469 -4.08 38.98 48.48
N ASP A 470 -2.76 39.10 48.34
CA ASP A 470 -2.01 38.57 47.20
C ASP A 470 -2.15 37.04 47.06
N LEU A 471 -2.18 36.32 48.19
CA LEU A 471 -2.36 34.87 48.19
C LEU A 471 -3.77 34.49 47.75
N LEU A 472 -4.79 35.23 48.20
CA LEU A 472 -6.18 35.00 47.82
C LEU A 472 -6.41 35.29 46.34
N GLU A 473 -5.85 36.38 45.81
CA GLU A 473 -5.92 36.71 44.38
C GLU A 473 -5.27 35.60 43.52
N ARG A 474 -4.09 35.13 43.93
CA ARG A 474 -3.40 34.02 43.25
C ARG A 474 -4.23 32.73 43.25
N VAL A 475 -4.84 32.38 44.39
CA VAL A 475 -5.69 31.18 44.48
C VAL A 475 -6.95 31.31 43.62
N ASN A 476 -7.57 32.48 43.60
CA ASN A 476 -8.74 32.74 42.74
C ASN A 476 -8.39 32.63 41.25
N SER A 477 -7.30 33.28 40.82
CA SER A 477 -6.83 33.17 39.42
C SER A 477 -6.57 31.72 39.02
N ARG A 478 -5.98 30.90 39.92
CA ARG A 478 -5.74 29.48 39.65
C ARG A 478 -7.04 28.66 39.62
N ALA A 479 -8.01 28.98 40.47
CA ALA A 479 -9.30 28.32 40.44
C ALA A 479 -10.02 28.56 39.11
N ASP A 480 -9.95 29.79 38.58
CA ASP A 480 -10.53 30.15 37.28
C ASP A 480 -9.84 29.41 36.13
N ASP A 481 -8.51 29.32 36.14
CA ASP A 481 -7.75 28.54 35.15
C ASP A 481 -8.13 27.05 35.13
N VAL A 482 -8.33 26.45 36.31
CA VAL A 482 -8.75 25.05 36.45
C VAL A 482 -10.19 24.85 35.99
N ALA A 483 -11.08 25.82 36.24
CA ALA A 483 -12.44 25.80 35.71
C ALA A 483 -12.43 25.81 34.18
N ARG A 484 -11.67 26.72 33.56
CA ARG A 484 -11.50 26.79 32.10
C ARG A 484 -10.89 25.53 31.50
N TYR A 485 -9.87 24.95 32.15
CA TYR A 485 -9.30 23.66 31.77
C TYR A 485 -10.36 22.54 31.79
N THR A 486 -11.21 22.54 32.83
CA THR A 486 -12.29 21.55 32.98
C THR A 486 -13.33 21.70 31.87
N ASP A 487 -13.74 22.93 31.60
CA ASP A 487 -14.70 23.23 30.54
C ASP A 487 -14.14 22.90 29.17
N ALA A 488 -12.83 23.11 28.94
CA ALA A 488 -12.18 22.81 27.68
C ALA A 488 -12.23 21.32 27.33
N TYR A 489 -11.84 20.40 28.22
CA TYR A 489 -11.87 18.97 27.86
C TYR A 489 -13.30 18.42 27.75
N ARG A 490 -14.26 18.94 28.53
CA ARG A 490 -15.65 18.49 28.51
C ARG A 490 -16.36 18.74 27.18
N ARG A 491 -15.94 19.76 26.42
CA ARG A 491 -16.49 20.06 25.08
C ARG A 491 -16.30 18.93 24.06
N TYR A 492 -15.30 18.07 24.28
CA TYR A 492 -14.92 17.00 23.35
C TYR A 492 -15.38 15.62 23.82
N VAL A 493 -16.26 15.57 24.82
CA VAL A 493 -16.73 14.34 25.45
C VAL A 493 -18.25 14.29 25.37
N TRP A 494 -18.77 13.29 24.68
CA TRP A 494 -20.17 12.89 24.79
C TRP A 494 -20.28 11.36 24.84
N PRO A 495 -21.38 10.83 25.41
CA PRO A 495 -21.61 9.39 25.46
C PRO A 495 -21.77 8.81 24.04
N THR A 496 -21.25 7.60 23.84
CA THR A 496 -21.45 6.79 22.64
C THR A 496 -21.98 5.41 23.04
N ASP A 497 -22.89 4.84 22.25
CA ASP A 497 -23.38 3.47 22.41
C ASP A 497 -23.07 2.67 21.13
N GLY A 498 -22.02 1.85 21.19
CA GLY A 498 -21.40 1.31 19.98
C GLY A 498 -20.97 2.43 19.03
N LEU A 499 -21.53 2.45 17.81
CA LEU A 499 -21.30 3.50 16.81
C LEU A 499 -22.26 4.69 16.94
N ASP A 500 -23.31 4.58 17.75
CA ASP A 500 -24.26 5.67 17.91
C ASP A 500 -23.59 6.84 18.65
N GLY A 501 -23.62 8.01 18.02
CA GLY A 501 -22.89 9.20 18.48
C GLY A 501 -21.46 9.32 17.95
N VAL A 502 -20.94 8.32 17.25
CA VAL A 502 -19.67 8.42 16.52
C VAL A 502 -19.87 9.20 15.23
N ARG A 503 -18.94 10.11 14.91
CA ARG A 503 -18.90 10.83 13.63
C ARG A 503 -17.53 10.73 12.97
N VAL A 504 -17.52 10.72 11.66
CA VAL A 504 -16.30 10.73 10.83
C VAL A 504 -16.18 12.09 10.14
N ALA A 505 -15.00 12.70 10.22
CA ALA A 505 -14.68 13.95 9.53
C ALA A 505 -13.55 13.71 8.53
N PRO A 506 -13.86 13.27 7.29
CA PRO A 506 -12.87 13.12 6.23
C PRO A 506 -12.32 14.50 5.85
N PHE A 507 -11.01 14.58 5.62
CA PHE A 507 -10.38 15.79 5.06
C PHE A 507 -9.48 15.48 3.87
N GLN A 508 -9.16 14.21 3.60
CA GLN A 508 -8.45 13.79 2.40
C GLN A 508 -8.96 12.46 1.87
N VAL A 509 -9.07 12.38 0.54
CA VAL A 509 -9.13 11.12 -0.20
C VAL A 509 -7.70 10.85 -0.65
N LEU A 510 -7.08 9.80 -0.13
CA LEU A 510 -5.67 9.52 -0.41
C LEU A 510 -5.50 8.77 -1.73
N ALA A 511 -6.31 7.74 -1.95
CA ALA A 511 -6.22 6.89 -3.13
C ALA A 511 -7.54 6.22 -3.47
N THR A 512 -7.65 5.88 -4.75
CA THR A 512 -8.64 4.99 -5.35
C THR A 512 -7.92 4.06 -6.33
N GLU A 513 -8.65 3.17 -7.00
CA GLU A 513 -8.08 2.27 -8.01
C GLU A 513 -7.26 3.04 -9.06
N GLY A 514 -6.02 2.59 -9.29
CA GLY A 514 -5.08 3.19 -10.24
C GLY A 514 -4.69 4.66 -10.01
N THR A 515 -5.19 5.35 -8.97
CA THR A 515 -4.97 6.81 -8.80
C THR A 515 -4.72 7.21 -7.35
N GLY A 516 -3.59 7.88 -7.09
CA GLY A 516 -3.35 8.64 -5.86
C GLY A 516 -3.76 10.09 -6.07
N HIS A 517 -4.45 10.69 -5.09
CA HIS A 517 -5.05 12.04 -5.25
C HIS A 517 -4.26 13.14 -4.55
N SER A 518 -2.97 12.96 -4.32
CA SER A 518 -2.10 13.96 -3.67
C SER A 518 -1.82 15.20 -4.52
N ASP A 519 -2.13 15.14 -5.82
CA ASP A 519 -2.06 16.24 -6.78
C ASP A 519 -3.30 17.16 -6.76
N ARG A 520 -4.43 16.66 -6.24
CA ARG A 520 -5.68 17.43 -6.09
C ARG A 520 -5.55 18.45 -4.98
N ASP A 521 -6.08 19.65 -5.18
CA ASP A 521 -6.13 20.66 -4.11
C ASP A 521 -7.03 20.22 -2.93
N HIS A 522 -6.82 20.81 -1.76
CA HIS A 522 -7.63 20.49 -0.58
C HIS A 522 -9.10 20.86 -0.73
N GLY A 523 -9.45 21.82 -1.59
CA GLY A 523 -10.83 22.16 -1.91
C GLY A 523 -11.57 20.98 -2.54
N TRP A 524 -10.93 20.26 -3.47
CA TRP A 524 -11.47 19.06 -4.09
C TRP A 524 -11.72 17.94 -3.07
N HIS A 525 -10.75 17.66 -2.19
CA HIS A 525 -10.92 16.64 -1.14
C HIS A 525 -12.10 16.96 -0.21
N LEU A 526 -12.21 18.23 0.17
CA LEU A 526 -13.24 18.71 1.08
C LEU A 526 -14.62 18.79 0.41
N ALA A 527 -14.69 18.97 -0.92
CA ALA A 527 -15.93 18.85 -1.68
C ALA A 527 -16.46 17.40 -1.72
N ILE A 528 -15.56 16.40 -1.78
CA ILE A 528 -15.96 14.99 -1.62
C ILE A 528 -16.49 14.76 -0.19
N ALA A 529 -15.80 15.28 0.83
CA ALA A 529 -16.26 15.15 2.21
C ALA A 529 -17.67 15.76 2.40
N ASP A 530 -17.96 16.93 1.79
CA ASP A 530 -19.29 17.53 1.84
C ASP A 530 -20.37 16.66 1.19
N ARG A 531 -20.05 15.95 0.10
CA ARG A 531 -20.99 15.01 -0.53
C ARG A 531 -21.27 13.81 0.37
N LEU A 532 -20.26 13.31 1.09
CA LEU A 532 -20.44 12.26 2.10
C LEU A 532 -21.32 12.76 3.25
N VAL A 533 -21.14 14.01 3.70
CA VAL A 533 -22.04 14.65 4.68
C VAL A 533 -23.46 14.77 4.16
N ALA A 534 -23.65 15.16 2.90
CA ALA A 534 -24.98 15.24 2.30
C ALA A 534 -25.65 13.87 2.19
N ALA A 535 -24.89 12.82 1.87
CA ALA A 535 -25.38 11.45 1.74
C ALA A 535 -25.70 10.80 3.10
N ALA A 536 -24.88 11.03 4.12
CA ALA A 536 -25.04 10.45 5.45
C ALA A 536 -24.70 11.46 6.59
N PRO A 537 -25.58 12.44 6.85
CA PRO A 537 -25.32 13.56 7.77
C PRO A 537 -25.25 13.17 9.25
N THR A 538 -25.71 11.97 9.60
CA THR A 538 -25.58 11.41 10.95
C THR A 538 -24.23 10.75 11.18
N LEU A 539 -23.62 10.22 10.12
CA LEU A 539 -22.31 9.54 10.16
C LEU A 539 -21.16 10.53 9.93
N PHE A 540 -21.29 11.42 8.96
CA PHE A 540 -20.24 12.37 8.63
C PHE A 540 -20.50 13.76 9.21
N THR A 541 -19.43 14.50 9.45
CA THR A 541 -19.51 15.91 9.85
C THR A 541 -18.70 16.80 8.92
N THR A 542 -19.22 18.00 8.65
CA THR A 542 -18.53 18.99 7.83
C THR A 542 -17.25 19.48 8.50
N THR A 543 -16.18 19.59 7.71
CA THR A 543 -14.96 20.30 8.09
C THR A 543 -15.07 21.76 7.65
N ARG A 544 -15.35 22.66 8.59
CA ARG A 544 -15.39 24.11 8.30
C ARG A 544 -14.03 24.57 7.78
N ARG A 545 -14.04 25.55 6.87
CA ARG A 545 -12.83 26.03 6.20
C ARG A 545 -12.92 27.44 5.67
N VAL A 546 -11.77 28.06 5.48
CA VAL A 546 -11.60 29.35 4.79
C VAL A 546 -10.30 29.36 3.99
N VAL A 547 -10.31 29.95 2.80
CA VAL A 547 -9.11 30.17 1.98
C VAL A 547 -8.52 31.54 2.31
N VAL A 548 -7.19 31.59 2.45
CA VAL A 548 -6.44 32.78 2.81
C VAL A 548 -5.33 33.01 1.79
N ASP A 549 -5.30 34.22 1.21
CA ASP A 549 -4.17 34.73 0.45
C ASP A 549 -3.14 35.34 1.42
N THR A 550 -1.99 34.69 1.55
CA THR A 550 -0.89 35.12 2.44
C THR A 550 -0.20 36.40 1.94
N GLY A 551 -0.49 36.87 0.73
CA GLY A 551 -0.05 38.17 0.22
C GLY A 551 -0.99 39.32 0.58
N SER A 552 -2.24 39.02 0.99
CA SER A 552 -3.29 40.00 1.22
C SER A 552 -3.56 40.21 2.72
N PRO A 553 -3.24 41.39 3.30
CA PRO A 553 -3.53 41.68 4.71
C PRO A 553 -5.02 41.56 5.07
N GLU A 554 -5.92 41.87 4.14
CA GLU A 554 -7.37 41.74 4.33
C GLU A 554 -7.79 40.27 4.41
N SER A 555 -7.24 39.42 3.54
CA SER A 555 -7.50 37.98 3.56
C SER A 555 -6.94 37.31 4.83
N GLU A 556 -5.72 37.69 5.25
CA GLU A 556 -5.15 37.21 6.53
C GLU A 556 -6.01 37.64 7.73
N ALA A 557 -6.52 38.87 7.73
CA ALA A 557 -7.41 39.35 8.78
C ALA A 557 -8.73 38.55 8.83
N ALA A 558 -9.29 38.20 7.67
CA ALA A 558 -10.48 37.34 7.60
C ALA A 558 -10.20 35.92 8.13
N GLY A 559 -9.05 35.35 7.78
CA GLY A 559 -8.61 34.05 8.31
C GLY A 559 -8.39 34.05 9.83
N ILE A 560 -7.84 35.14 10.38
CA ILE A 560 -7.68 35.33 11.83
C ILE A 560 -9.05 35.44 12.51
N ALA A 561 -9.96 36.26 11.98
CA ALA A 561 -11.30 36.44 12.53
C ALA A 561 -12.09 35.12 12.56
N TRP A 562 -11.96 34.32 11.50
CA TRP A 562 -12.55 32.97 11.44
C TRP A 562 -11.97 32.04 12.51
N TRP A 563 -10.66 32.08 12.76
CA TRP A 563 -10.02 31.29 13.81
C TRP A 563 -10.45 31.74 15.22
N ASP A 564 -10.60 33.05 15.45
CA ASP A 564 -11.10 33.62 16.70
C ASP A 564 -12.55 33.16 16.97
N GLU A 565 -13.41 33.17 15.94
CA GLU A 565 -14.77 32.65 16.01
C GLU A 565 -14.79 31.15 16.35
N LEU A 566 -14.02 30.36 15.59
CA LEU A 566 -13.91 28.92 15.74
C LEU A 566 -13.48 28.51 17.16
N THR A 567 -12.41 29.12 17.65
CA THR A 567 -11.84 28.81 18.97
C THR A 567 -12.66 29.43 20.11
N GLY A 568 -13.29 30.58 19.88
CA GLY A 568 -14.25 31.20 20.80
C GLY A 568 -15.50 30.35 21.01
N ALA A 569 -15.98 29.68 19.96
CA ALA A 569 -17.07 28.69 20.03
C ALA A 569 -16.64 27.35 20.64
N GLY A 570 -15.35 27.17 20.93
CA GLY A 570 -14.80 26.01 21.63
C GLY A 570 -14.22 24.93 20.75
N GLY A 571 -13.96 25.19 19.47
CA GLY A 571 -13.13 24.34 18.63
C GLY A 571 -11.67 24.30 19.12
N GLU A 572 -10.95 23.23 18.78
CA GLU A 572 -9.53 23.08 19.16
C GLU A 572 -8.67 24.16 18.51
N GLY A 573 -8.95 24.52 17.27
CA GLY A 573 -8.15 25.41 16.45
C GLY A 573 -8.27 25.03 14.98
N MET A 574 -7.23 25.31 14.21
CA MET A 574 -7.21 24.99 12.79
C MET A 574 -5.93 24.30 12.35
N VAL A 575 -5.99 23.65 11.19
CA VAL A 575 -4.83 23.21 10.43
C VAL A 575 -4.75 24.07 9.18
N VAL A 576 -3.64 24.81 9.04
CA VAL A 576 -3.33 25.59 7.83
C VAL A 576 -2.56 24.71 6.88
N LYS A 577 -3.02 24.58 5.63
CA LYS A 577 -2.36 23.79 4.59
C LYS A 577 -2.18 24.63 3.33
N PRO A 578 -1.15 24.39 2.49
CA PRO A 578 -1.11 24.99 1.17
C PRO A 578 -2.35 24.60 0.38
N LEU A 579 -3.02 25.52 -0.33
CA LEU A 579 -4.25 25.17 -1.05
C LEU A 579 -4.02 24.02 -2.05
N ALA A 580 -2.91 24.09 -2.79
CA ALA A 580 -2.39 22.97 -3.55
C ALA A 580 -1.78 21.92 -2.61
N ASN A 581 -2.37 20.72 -2.53
CA ASN A 581 -1.92 19.63 -1.66
C ASN A 581 -0.51 19.10 -2.07
N GLY A 582 -0.20 19.15 -3.37
CA GLY A 582 1.08 18.75 -3.93
C GLY A 582 2.14 19.87 -3.90
N ALA A 583 3.41 19.50 -3.70
CA ALA A 583 4.54 20.43 -3.74
C ALA A 583 4.80 20.96 -5.16
N GLN A 584 3.98 21.89 -5.66
CA GLN A 584 4.31 22.64 -6.86
C GLN A 584 5.60 23.45 -6.61
N GLY A 585 6.58 23.33 -7.52
CA GLY A 585 7.72 24.26 -7.56
C GLY A 585 8.99 23.87 -6.80
N GLY A 586 9.22 22.59 -6.47
CA GLY A 586 10.54 22.14 -5.99
C GLY A 586 10.88 22.55 -4.54
N ALA A 587 9.95 23.12 -3.79
CA ALA A 587 10.13 23.44 -2.39
C ALA A 587 10.01 22.17 -1.51
N ARG A 588 11.06 21.33 -1.51
CA ARG A 588 11.26 20.12 -0.67
C ARG A 588 11.12 20.35 0.86
N ARG A 589 10.61 21.49 1.32
CA ARG A 589 10.60 21.93 2.73
C ARG A 589 9.27 22.56 3.17
N VAL A 590 8.25 22.62 2.33
CA VAL A 590 6.92 23.13 2.71
C VAL A 590 6.21 22.12 3.59
N GLN A 591 5.69 22.55 4.74
CA GLN A 591 4.91 21.68 5.63
C GLN A 591 3.56 21.32 5.01
N PRO A 592 3.14 20.04 5.02
CA PRO A 592 1.84 19.62 4.49
C PRO A 592 0.66 20.15 5.32
N GLY A 593 0.92 20.51 6.58
CA GLY A 593 -0.03 21.19 7.43
C GLY A 593 0.64 21.73 8.70
N ILE A 594 0.23 22.93 9.10
CA ILE A 594 0.66 23.59 10.35
C ILE A 594 -0.56 23.74 11.24
N LYS A 595 -0.52 23.14 12.43
CA LYS A 595 -1.60 23.33 13.42
C LYS A 595 -1.43 24.64 14.18
N VAL A 596 -2.55 25.33 14.38
CA VAL A 596 -2.66 26.57 15.15
C VAL A 596 -3.81 26.39 16.14
N ARG A 597 -3.46 26.08 17.39
CA ARG A 597 -4.43 25.69 18.42
C ARG A 597 -4.90 26.90 19.22
N GLY A 598 -6.18 26.89 19.57
CA GLY A 598 -6.84 27.89 20.39
C GLY A 598 -6.27 27.98 21.81
N ARG A 599 -6.33 29.18 22.38
CA ARG A 599 -5.81 29.47 23.72
C ARG A 599 -6.40 28.55 24.80
N GLU A 600 -7.71 28.34 24.77
CA GLU A 600 -8.37 27.53 25.80
C GLU A 600 -8.08 26.03 25.62
N TYR A 601 -7.96 25.55 24.37
CA TYR A 601 -7.53 24.19 24.08
C TYR A 601 -6.13 23.88 24.62
N LEU A 602 -5.18 24.81 24.44
CA LEU A 602 -3.79 24.61 24.87
C LEU A 602 -3.63 24.40 26.38
N ARG A 603 -4.65 24.70 27.21
CA ARG A 603 -4.66 24.32 28.64
C ARG A 603 -4.62 22.80 28.83
N LEU A 604 -5.20 22.05 27.90
CA LEU A 604 -5.20 20.59 27.91
C LEU A 604 -3.79 20.02 27.70
N ILE A 605 -2.96 20.75 26.94
CA ILE A 605 -1.62 20.30 26.53
C ILE A 605 -0.53 20.82 27.46
N TYR A 606 -0.59 22.10 27.83
CA TYR A 606 0.44 22.78 28.63
C TYR A 606 0.07 22.93 30.11
N GLY A 607 -1.12 22.49 30.50
CA GLY A 607 -1.65 22.56 31.86
C GLY A 607 -2.54 23.79 32.10
N PRO A 608 -3.34 23.79 33.17
CA PRO A 608 -4.36 24.82 33.42
C PRO A 608 -3.77 26.23 33.53
N HIS A 609 -2.57 26.36 34.11
CA HIS A 609 -1.91 27.63 34.41
C HIS A 609 -0.90 28.10 33.36
N TYR A 610 -0.90 27.51 32.16
CA TYR A 610 0.13 27.84 31.16
C TYR A 610 0.07 29.30 30.69
N THR A 611 -1.09 29.96 30.86
CA THR A 611 -1.29 31.37 30.51
C THR A 611 -0.76 32.36 31.56
N GLU A 612 -0.34 31.90 32.75
CA GLU A 612 0.38 32.75 33.70
C GLU A 612 1.65 33.29 33.03
N LYS A 613 1.95 34.59 33.20
CA LYS A 613 3.01 35.31 32.46
C LYS A 613 4.36 34.56 32.48
N GLU A 614 4.79 34.14 33.67
CA GLU A 614 6.06 33.42 33.86
C GLU A 614 6.09 32.08 33.11
N ASN A 615 4.98 31.34 33.11
CA ASN A 615 4.87 30.06 32.41
C ASN A 615 4.85 30.27 30.89
N LEU A 616 4.07 31.23 30.41
CA LEU A 616 3.96 31.54 28.99
C LEU A 616 5.30 32.00 28.39
N GLU A 617 6.02 32.88 29.09
CA GLU A 617 7.36 33.35 28.66
C GLU A 617 8.36 32.19 28.58
N ARG A 618 8.34 31.25 29.54
CA ARG A 618 9.16 30.04 29.48
C ARG A 618 8.79 29.15 28.29
N LEU A 619 7.51 28.97 28.01
CA LEU A 619 7.01 28.09 26.94
C LEU A 619 7.27 28.65 25.53
N ARG A 620 7.48 29.96 25.37
CA ARG A 620 7.86 30.57 24.08
C ARG A 620 9.22 30.08 23.57
N SER A 621 10.09 29.62 24.49
CA SER A 621 11.42 29.10 24.19
C SER A 621 11.38 27.61 23.83
N ARG A 622 10.71 27.24 22.72
CA ARG A 622 10.59 25.84 22.26
C ARG A 622 11.24 25.62 20.88
N ASN A 623 11.88 24.47 20.68
CA ASN A 623 12.50 24.09 19.40
C ASN A 623 11.51 23.27 18.55
N LEU A 624 11.09 23.82 17.42
CA LEU A 624 10.17 23.18 16.48
C LEU A 624 10.86 22.36 15.38
N GLY A 625 12.16 22.58 15.16
CA GLY A 625 12.87 22.06 13.98
C GLY A 625 12.87 20.54 13.89
N HIS A 626 12.96 19.84 15.03
CA HIS A 626 12.91 18.38 15.04
C HIS A 626 11.52 17.86 14.62
N LYS A 627 10.43 18.41 15.19
CA LYS A 627 9.05 18.04 14.85
C LYS A 627 8.72 18.37 13.40
N GLN A 628 9.15 19.54 12.91
CA GLN A 628 8.99 19.95 11.52
C GLN A 628 9.71 19.01 10.54
N SER A 629 10.93 18.58 10.87
CA SER A 629 11.68 17.61 10.07
C SER A 629 11.02 16.22 10.07
N MET A 630 10.49 15.80 11.20
CA MET A 630 9.78 14.53 11.37
C MET A 630 8.49 14.50 10.52
N ALA A 631 7.65 15.52 10.63
CA ALA A 631 6.43 15.67 9.83
C ALA A 631 6.69 15.54 8.31
N LEU A 632 7.75 16.20 7.82
CA LEU A 632 8.12 16.14 6.41
C LEU A 632 8.61 14.76 5.95
N ARG A 633 9.38 14.06 6.80
CA ARG A 633 9.87 12.70 6.49
C ARG A 633 8.73 11.70 6.48
N GLU A 634 7.89 11.73 7.51
CA GLU A 634 6.73 10.84 7.61
C GLU A 634 5.72 11.11 6.50
N TYR A 635 5.49 12.37 6.12
CA TYR A 635 4.58 12.68 5.00
C TYR A 635 5.12 12.10 3.69
N ALA A 636 6.43 12.23 3.45
CA ALA A 636 7.05 11.64 2.26
C ALA A 636 6.93 10.11 2.23
N LEU A 637 7.09 9.44 3.38
CA LEU A 637 6.91 7.99 3.50
C LEU A 637 5.45 7.57 3.33
N GLY A 638 4.50 8.30 3.94
CA GLY A 638 3.08 8.04 3.78
C GLY A 638 2.63 8.16 2.33
N MET A 639 3.07 9.22 1.62
CA MET A 639 2.77 9.38 0.20
C MET A 639 3.45 8.33 -0.68
N GLU A 640 4.67 7.90 -0.33
CA GLU A 640 5.34 6.79 -1.01
C GLU A 640 4.57 5.46 -0.83
N ALA A 641 4.01 5.20 0.35
CA ALA A 641 3.17 4.03 0.58
C ALA A 641 1.90 4.06 -0.30
N VAL A 642 1.28 5.23 -0.41
CA VAL A 642 0.11 5.46 -1.28
C VAL A 642 0.46 5.24 -2.76
N ASP A 643 1.58 5.78 -3.24
CA ASP A 643 2.03 5.61 -4.63
C ASP A 643 2.30 4.13 -4.96
N ARG A 644 2.95 3.40 -4.05
CA ARG A 644 3.19 1.94 -4.19
C ARG A 644 1.89 1.14 -4.16
N LEU A 645 0.93 1.51 -3.31
CA LEU A 645 -0.39 0.91 -3.27
C LEU A 645 -1.10 1.04 -4.63
N VAL A 646 -1.09 2.25 -5.19
CA VAL A 646 -1.75 2.58 -6.45
C VAL A 646 -1.11 1.85 -7.64
N LYS A 647 0.21 1.68 -7.63
CA LYS A 647 0.97 0.91 -8.64
C LYS A 647 0.82 -0.61 -8.51
N ALA A 648 0.11 -1.08 -7.50
CA ALA A 648 0.01 -2.50 -7.14
C ALA A 648 1.40 -3.15 -6.95
N ASP A 649 2.31 -2.43 -6.28
CA ASP A 649 3.58 -2.98 -5.83
C ASP A 649 3.33 -4.11 -4.81
N PRO A 650 4.28 -5.07 -4.66
CA PRO A 650 4.20 -6.10 -3.64
C PRO A 650 4.03 -5.50 -2.22
N LEU A 651 3.28 -6.20 -1.37
CA LEU A 651 2.91 -5.72 -0.02
C LEU A 651 4.12 -5.30 0.82
N TRP A 652 5.22 -6.03 0.76
CA TRP A 652 6.46 -5.69 1.49
C TRP A 652 7.03 -4.32 1.07
N ARG A 653 6.92 -3.91 -0.19
CA ARG A 653 7.37 -2.58 -0.65
C ARG A 653 6.49 -1.49 -0.05
N ILE A 654 5.19 -1.69 0.03
CA ILE A 654 4.28 -0.76 0.69
C ILE A 654 4.63 -0.68 2.18
N HIS A 655 4.83 -1.83 2.83
CA HIS A 655 5.12 -1.91 4.26
C HIS A 655 6.49 -1.38 4.66
N GLN A 656 7.48 -1.38 3.79
CA GLN A 656 8.73 -0.65 4.04
C GLN A 656 8.47 0.82 4.36
N ALA A 657 7.63 1.48 3.56
CA ALA A 657 7.29 2.89 3.77
C ALA A 657 6.39 3.09 5.00
N VAL A 658 5.39 2.22 5.19
CA VAL A 658 4.50 2.28 6.35
C VAL A 658 5.25 2.06 7.68
N PHE A 659 6.09 1.03 7.73
CA PHE A 659 6.92 0.74 8.88
C PHE A 659 7.91 1.87 9.18
N ALA A 660 8.45 2.50 8.14
CA ALA A 660 9.32 3.65 8.30
C ALA A 660 8.62 4.80 9.02
N VAL A 661 7.34 5.08 8.72
CA VAL A 661 6.54 6.08 9.46
C VAL A 661 6.47 5.71 10.94
N LEU A 662 6.12 4.46 11.24
CA LEU A 662 6.01 3.99 12.61
C LEU A 662 7.34 4.05 13.37
N ALA A 663 8.46 3.77 12.69
CA ALA A 663 9.79 3.89 13.25
C ALA A 663 10.14 5.34 13.57
N LEU A 664 9.82 6.28 12.67
CA LEU A 664 10.06 7.71 12.93
C LEU A 664 9.22 8.24 14.11
N GLU A 665 8.00 7.73 14.30
CA GLU A 665 7.16 8.09 15.44
C GLU A 665 7.72 7.63 16.81
N SER A 666 8.69 6.71 16.83
CA SER A 666 9.41 6.34 18.04
C SER A 666 10.55 7.32 18.41
N GLU A 667 10.88 8.28 17.54
CA GLU A 667 11.86 9.32 17.84
C GLU A 667 11.37 10.21 19.01
N ALA A 668 12.24 10.43 19.99
CA ALA A 668 11.91 11.25 21.15
C ALA A 668 11.71 12.72 20.74
N VAL A 669 10.45 13.16 20.78
CA VAL A 669 10.05 14.55 20.54
C VAL A 669 9.17 15.06 21.68
N ASP A 670 9.14 16.38 21.88
CA ASP A 670 8.25 17.01 22.84
C ASP A 670 6.79 16.65 22.52
N PRO A 671 6.08 15.91 23.40
CA PRO A 671 4.72 15.42 23.13
C PRO A 671 3.68 16.54 23.10
N ARG A 672 4.03 17.75 23.56
CA ARG A 672 3.15 18.91 23.54
C ARG A 672 3.06 19.55 22.15
N LEU A 673 4.05 19.25 21.28
CA LEU A 673 4.19 19.88 19.98
C LEU A 673 3.15 19.42 18.99
#